data_AF-A0AAD7Y0V0-F1
#
_entry.id   AF-A0AAD7Y0V0-F1
#
_cell.length_a   1.000
_cell.length_b   1.000
_cell.length_c   1.000
_cell.angle_alpha   90.00
_cell.angle_beta   90.00
_cell.angle_gamma   90.00
#
_symmetry.space_group_name_H-M   'P 1'
#
loop_
_entity.id
_entity.type
_entity.pdbx_description
1 polymer ?
#
loop_
_entity_poly.entity_id
_entity_poly.type
_entity_poly.pdbx_seq_one_letter_code
_entity_poly.pdbx_strand_id
1 'polypeptide(L)'
;MLPTCPDADLDRLAATIASSTTTAPSKQDQYGIILTIKNMKRYLATDARKLIRWAYNVLQQRTPTKDQPSNSVLAVRMVRDPINAALVEFLIQSISFCEAIDDSVMDTLFNLAKDSAGTSATSLWLVCYVSEKLHTCTLQHIHKYLIVQFAKVGNPHISASNTMDTAQTQLTTFAATFFSHMLGSHAEAVQQSLLDTFEAYITWTNGMDDSTFSGSDMDVDQIDTRAYTLGYMLGLPKVSADLTNACWGAITRKLLNDDVLGNIFVYEREESKSLVRTIEGDVQTVSKIFPGWLYGVAFDRNGVVMKHALDIAIILDTMAHNPRLGLEHLMPSGQASVIDSLRPTFEQLNLEPASIDIVDWVVSILNSESAQRQKDGLKIPLFLLQLIILKNNEPSIAIDTLVQLITSIVRTPDDDDSVSNGYGRYIILTLVEAATEKWPDIFQSTLGSIFSKAIATHIANSAGAVNVQKILANITLLFEDGGSQDEEKSNTRPGFSAFQLYIMQHWRQVLLLFVNHPSMECRALGYRMLTVSKLWEYDMVEGASDYIDPNVLARLLADAWFRHMKNRYLYFEKETEACVLDEFENLIVHCCQNTKLAKAIHTSFLDAILGGALEIFPPVDLKALQEEKKNLLEKMEAADFNPSNDTQNVVSSLSVVQGPTPSNQSRPPQFLVTPKFLKNELEIQDLTYIDNVERTARLFYGFKDTNSSEEQVRSIILHVLSHMSSKWPSSTATWQAYDDALPRNIPSPRDIAIGNAFKDYPVLFLILDKCSRVVQYPVDDTLRSILVYFIAFWHMSQVAQAPTALKFATQLEETIRLIMLLKEVLPKSLMDIYHILPFMSAQDVGSVLYQVVWPYVRLEHPPSEIPGLAAATTTTQGENAKPPKQEMETKCLDNMVSLYKNRLTVLQSAPSWQQALEKEAMRIAGILFLFTLHTMFGVIRAIPRGASRLPLTAKKGHNYYKGTGTGAMGRHTKRGGYKVDWNRVRTYVVPDLEGFTLGPYVSRKTTPPKNPQ
;
A
#
# COMPACT_ATOMS: atom_id res chain seq x y z
N MET A 1 31.09 -50.34 -54.24
CA MET A 1 31.73 -49.01 -54.28
C MET A 1 30.71 -48.05 -54.84
N LEU A 2 30.39 -46.98 -54.10
CA LEU A 2 29.54 -45.91 -54.64
C LEU A 2 30.30 -45.23 -55.79
N PRO A 3 29.63 -44.86 -56.89
CA PRO A 3 30.30 -44.27 -58.05
C PRO A 3 30.80 -42.86 -57.73
N THR A 4 32.02 -42.52 -58.17
CA THR A 4 32.62 -41.18 -58.08
C THR A 4 32.58 -40.47 -59.43
N CYS A 5 32.46 -39.15 -59.43
CA CYS A 5 32.40 -38.33 -60.64
C CYS A 5 33.82 -38.02 -61.19
N PRO A 6 34.14 -38.42 -62.45
CA PRO A 6 35.46 -38.15 -63.06
C PRO A 6 35.68 -36.64 -63.32
N ASP A 7 36.87 -36.13 -63.00
CA ASP A 7 37.22 -34.70 -63.23
C ASP A 7 37.13 -34.30 -64.70
N ALA A 8 37.59 -35.17 -65.60
CA ALA A 8 37.55 -34.93 -67.04
C ALA A 8 36.12 -34.71 -67.59
N ASP A 9 35.11 -35.31 -66.96
CA ASP A 9 33.71 -35.16 -67.36
C ASP A 9 33.13 -33.83 -66.87
N LEU A 10 33.50 -33.40 -65.66
CA LEU A 10 33.13 -32.10 -65.09
C LEU A 10 33.76 -30.95 -65.87
N ASP A 11 35.02 -31.07 -66.27
CA ASP A 11 35.74 -30.05 -67.04
C ASP A 11 35.17 -29.90 -68.45
N ARG A 12 34.85 -31.03 -69.12
CA ARG A 12 34.17 -31.02 -70.43
C ARG A 12 32.80 -30.37 -70.36
N LEU A 13 32.03 -30.68 -69.32
CA LEU A 13 30.70 -30.10 -69.12
C LEU A 13 30.80 -28.60 -68.80
N ALA A 14 31.75 -28.20 -67.94
CA ALA A 14 32.02 -26.79 -67.64
C ALA A 14 32.41 -25.99 -68.88
N ALA A 15 33.32 -26.50 -69.71
CA ALA A 15 33.73 -25.84 -70.96
C ALA A 15 32.55 -25.69 -71.95
N THR A 16 31.70 -26.72 -72.03
CA THR A 16 30.49 -26.71 -72.88
C THR A 16 29.49 -25.66 -72.39
N ILE A 17 29.24 -25.60 -71.08
CA ILE A 17 28.35 -24.61 -70.46
C ILE A 17 28.91 -23.18 -70.62
N ALA A 18 30.21 -22.97 -70.42
CA ALA A 18 30.85 -21.66 -70.59
C ALA A 18 30.81 -21.15 -72.05
N SER A 19 30.90 -22.06 -73.02
CA SER A 19 30.79 -21.73 -74.45
C SER A 19 29.36 -21.44 -74.94
N SER A 20 28.34 -21.82 -74.15
CA SER A 20 26.93 -21.56 -74.47
C SER A 20 26.58 -20.10 -74.17
N THR A 21 26.59 -19.24 -75.20
CA THR A 21 26.21 -17.83 -75.07
C THR A 21 24.81 -17.69 -74.51
N THR A 22 24.60 -16.73 -73.60
CA THR A 22 23.29 -16.33 -73.04
C THR A 22 22.26 -15.90 -74.10
N THR A 23 22.66 -15.85 -75.37
CA THR A 23 21.82 -15.70 -76.56
C THR A 23 21.77 -17.02 -77.35
N ALA A 24 20.68 -17.76 -77.15
CA ALA A 24 20.10 -18.82 -78.00
C ALA A 24 21.03 -19.88 -78.68
N PRO A 25 21.45 -20.92 -77.94
CA PRO A 25 21.68 -22.26 -78.51
C PRO A 25 20.35 -22.88 -79.00
N SER A 26 20.40 -23.91 -79.84
CA SER A 26 19.20 -24.65 -80.25
C SER A 26 18.49 -25.25 -79.01
N LYS A 27 17.15 -25.27 -78.98
CA LYS A 27 16.36 -25.82 -77.85
C LYS A 27 16.74 -27.28 -77.51
N GLN A 28 17.27 -28.03 -78.47
CA GLN A 28 17.66 -29.43 -78.31
C GLN A 28 19.00 -29.57 -77.57
N ASP A 29 19.97 -28.70 -77.84
CA ASP A 29 21.28 -28.73 -77.19
C ASP A 29 21.19 -28.31 -75.70
N GLN A 30 20.34 -27.32 -75.40
CA GLN A 30 20.07 -26.90 -74.02
C GLN A 30 19.45 -28.03 -73.18
N TYR A 31 18.52 -28.79 -73.77
CA TYR A 31 17.86 -29.90 -73.08
C TYR A 31 18.83 -31.02 -72.71
N GLY A 32 19.78 -31.35 -73.60
CA GLY A 32 20.84 -32.33 -73.34
C GLY A 32 21.77 -31.91 -72.19
N ILE A 33 22.16 -30.62 -72.15
CA ILE A 33 22.97 -30.06 -71.06
C ILE A 33 22.21 -30.12 -69.73
N ILE A 34 20.94 -29.69 -69.70
CA ILE A 34 20.10 -29.70 -68.50
C ILE A 34 19.89 -31.12 -67.96
N LEU A 35 19.65 -32.10 -68.84
CA LEU A 35 19.50 -33.50 -68.44
C LEU A 35 20.80 -34.04 -67.84
N THR A 36 21.95 -33.68 -68.41
CA THR A 36 23.27 -34.07 -67.91
C THR A 36 23.53 -33.48 -66.52
N ILE A 37 23.20 -32.20 -66.30
CA ILE A 37 23.27 -31.54 -64.98
C ILE A 37 22.39 -32.28 -63.97
N LYS A 38 21.13 -32.59 -64.32
CA LYS A 38 20.22 -33.32 -63.42
C LYS A 38 20.71 -34.72 -63.08
N ASN A 39 21.36 -35.40 -64.03
CA ASN A 39 21.94 -36.73 -63.82
C ASN A 39 23.16 -36.73 -62.89
N MET A 40 23.80 -35.58 -62.63
CA MET A 40 24.92 -35.49 -61.68
C MET A 40 24.52 -35.81 -60.24
N LYS A 41 23.22 -35.76 -59.92
CA LYS A 41 22.70 -36.12 -58.58
C LYS A 41 23.10 -37.52 -58.12
N ARG A 42 23.36 -38.45 -59.04
CA ARG A 42 23.78 -39.83 -58.74
C ARG A 42 25.13 -39.93 -58.00
N TYR A 43 25.93 -38.86 -58.04
CA TYR A 43 27.25 -38.78 -57.41
C TYR A 43 27.24 -37.96 -56.10
N LEU A 44 26.08 -37.50 -55.63
CA LEU A 44 26.00 -36.64 -54.44
C LEU A 44 26.46 -37.35 -53.16
N ALA A 45 26.17 -38.64 -53.03
CA ALA A 45 26.55 -39.42 -51.84
C ALA A 45 28.08 -39.57 -51.66
N THR A 46 28.88 -39.31 -52.69
CA THR A 46 30.35 -39.48 -52.68
C THR A 46 31.10 -38.18 -52.92
N ASP A 47 30.59 -37.30 -53.78
CA ASP A 47 31.32 -36.12 -54.28
C ASP A 47 30.57 -34.79 -54.06
N ALA A 48 29.66 -34.70 -53.08
CA ALA A 48 28.84 -33.50 -52.83
C ALA A 48 29.64 -32.17 -52.83
N ARG A 49 30.70 -32.07 -52.01
CA ARG A 49 31.56 -30.88 -51.91
C ARG A 49 32.18 -30.49 -53.26
N LYS A 50 32.63 -31.50 -54.01
CA LYS A 50 33.25 -31.35 -55.34
C LYS A 50 32.23 -30.84 -56.36
N LEU A 51 31.02 -31.39 -56.37
CA LEU A 51 29.94 -30.99 -57.27
C LEU A 51 29.39 -29.59 -56.97
N ILE A 52 29.29 -29.22 -55.69
CA ILE A 52 28.90 -27.87 -55.26
C ILE A 52 29.93 -26.84 -55.72
N ARG A 53 31.23 -27.11 -55.50
CA ARG A 53 32.32 -26.24 -55.97
C ARG A 53 32.33 -26.09 -57.48
N TRP A 54 32.12 -27.18 -58.22
CA TRP A 54 32.01 -27.15 -59.67
C TRP A 54 30.83 -26.28 -60.12
N ALA A 55 29.63 -26.52 -59.63
CA ALA A 55 28.43 -25.78 -60.04
C ALA A 55 28.52 -24.28 -59.70
N TYR A 56 29.08 -23.95 -58.53
CA TYR A 56 29.34 -22.57 -58.11
C TYR A 56 30.31 -21.87 -59.07
N ASN A 57 31.47 -22.47 -59.36
CA ASN A 57 32.48 -21.91 -60.25
C ASN A 57 31.95 -21.69 -61.68
N VAL A 58 31.17 -22.64 -62.21
CA VAL A 58 30.55 -22.53 -63.54
C VAL A 58 29.56 -21.38 -63.60
N LEU A 59 28.72 -21.20 -62.57
CA LEU A 59 27.78 -20.06 -62.48
C LEU A 59 28.51 -18.72 -62.34
N GLN A 60 29.62 -18.70 -61.60
CA GLN A 60 30.41 -17.49 -61.41
C GLN A 60 31.10 -17.05 -62.72
N GLN A 61 31.61 -17.99 -63.52
CA GLN A 61 32.17 -17.70 -64.85
C GLN A 61 31.14 -17.11 -65.82
N ARG A 62 29.85 -17.43 -65.66
CA ARG A 62 28.75 -16.88 -66.47
C ARG A 62 28.17 -15.57 -65.93
N THR A 63 28.64 -15.08 -64.77
CA THR A 63 28.13 -13.85 -64.16
C THR A 63 28.69 -12.62 -64.90
N PRO A 64 27.85 -11.69 -65.38
CA PRO A 64 28.30 -10.55 -66.17
C PRO A 64 29.14 -9.57 -65.36
N THR A 65 30.23 -9.07 -65.96
CA THR A 65 31.22 -8.18 -65.32
C THR A 65 30.92 -6.67 -65.50
N LYS A 66 29.97 -6.29 -66.37
CA LYS A 66 29.59 -4.88 -66.64
C LYS A 66 28.12 -4.59 -66.31
N ASP A 67 27.87 -3.40 -65.75
CA ASP A 67 26.60 -2.86 -65.23
C ASP A 67 25.93 -3.75 -64.17
N GLN A 68 26.21 -3.43 -62.90
CA GLN A 68 25.89 -4.26 -61.75
C GLN A 68 24.64 -3.74 -61.00
N PRO A 69 23.45 -4.32 -61.22
CA PRO A 69 22.30 -4.08 -60.36
C PRO A 69 22.48 -4.79 -59.01
N SER A 70 21.58 -4.57 -58.05
CA SER A 70 21.61 -5.27 -56.75
C SER A 70 21.61 -6.80 -56.92
N ASN A 71 22.15 -7.52 -55.92
CA ASN A 71 22.24 -8.99 -55.94
C ASN A 71 20.89 -9.67 -56.24
N SER A 72 19.78 -9.14 -55.74
CA SER A 72 18.43 -9.62 -56.01
C SER A 72 18.04 -9.50 -57.49
N VAL A 73 18.32 -8.35 -58.11
CA VAL A 73 18.01 -8.11 -59.53
C VAL A 73 18.91 -8.94 -60.44
N LEU A 74 20.19 -9.09 -60.08
CA LEU A 74 21.13 -9.95 -60.81
C LEU A 74 20.72 -11.42 -60.74
N ALA A 75 20.27 -11.90 -59.57
CA ALA A 75 19.78 -13.26 -59.41
C ALA A 75 18.60 -13.56 -60.34
N VAL A 76 17.61 -12.66 -60.39
CA VAL A 76 16.46 -12.77 -61.31
C VAL A 76 16.91 -12.80 -62.77
N ARG A 77 17.90 -11.98 -63.15
CA ARG A 77 18.46 -11.96 -64.51
C ARG A 77 19.19 -13.25 -64.87
N MET A 78 19.95 -13.83 -63.93
CA MET A 78 20.72 -15.06 -64.15
C MET A 78 19.84 -16.30 -64.24
N VAL A 79 18.80 -16.39 -63.40
CA VAL A 79 17.87 -17.53 -63.36
C VAL A 79 16.89 -17.54 -64.55
N ARG A 80 16.83 -16.47 -65.36
CA ARG A 80 16.08 -16.48 -66.64
C ARG A 80 16.71 -17.40 -67.70
N ASP A 81 18.01 -17.68 -67.62
CA ASP A 81 18.67 -18.64 -68.51
C ASP A 81 18.37 -20.08 -68.02
N PRO A 82 17.79 -20.97 -68.85
CA PRO A 82 17.41 -22.32 -68.44
C PRO A 82 18.55 -23.20 -67.91
N ILE A 83 19.78 -23.01 -68.42
CA ILE A 83 20.97 -23.74 -67.97
C ILE A 83 21.39 -23.23 -66.60
N ASN A 84 21.39 -21.91 -66.38
CA ASN A 84 21.69 -21.33 -65.06
C ASN A 84 20.62 -21.73 -64.03
N ALA A 85 19.35 -21.73 -64.41
CA ALA A 85 18.26 -22.20 -63.55
C ALA A 85 18.47 -23.66 -63.13
N ALA A 86 18.85 -24.54 -64.08
CA ALA A 86 19.13 -25.95 -63.79
C ALA A 86 20.35 -26.13 -62.87
N LEU A 87 21.41 -25.32 -63.01
CA LEU A 87 22.58 -25.35 -62.11
C LEU A 87 22.25 -24.85 -60.71
N VAL A 88 21.46 -23.78 -60.59
CA VAL A 88 20.99 -23.25 -59.28
C VAL A 88 20.03 -24.24 -58.60
N GLU A 89 19.11 -24.84 -59.36
CA GLU A 89 18.21 -25.89 -58.86
C GLU A 89 19.02 -27.11 -58.38
N PHE A 90 20.04 -27.51 -59.15
CA PHE A 90 20.95 -28.58 -58.76
C PHE A 90 21.71 -28.23 -57.46
N LEU A 91 22.24 -27.01 -57.31
CA LEU A 91 22.89 -26.56 -56.08
C LEU A 91 21.95 -26.63 -54.87
N ILE A 92 20.73 -26.09 -54.98
CA ILE A 92 19.72 -26.10 -53.91
C ILE A 92 19.38 -27.55 -53.51
N GLN A 93 19.13 -28.42 -54.49
CA GLN A 93 18.80 -29.82 -54.24
C GLN A 93 19.98 -30.61 -53.67
N SER A 94 21.21 -30.28 -54.07
CA SER A 94 22.42 -30.92 -53.55
C SER A 94 22.62 -30.58 -52.09
N ILE A 95 22.51 -29.30 -51.73
CA ILE A 95 22.62 -28.83 -50.35
C ILE A 95 21.50 -29.43 -49.50
N SER A 96 20.25 -29.33 -49.94
CA SER A 96 19.11 -29.89 -49.21
C SER A 96 19.23 -31.42 -49.02
N PHE A 97 19.78 -32.15 -49.99
CA PHE A 97 20.03 -33.58 -49.86
C PHE A 97 21.12 -33.88 -48.82
N CYS A 98 22.21 -33.12 -48.84
CA CYS A 98 23.33 -33.36 -47.92
C CYS A 98 22.99 -32.98 -46.47
N GLU A 99 22.21 -31.91 -46.27
CA GLU A 99 21.65 -31.56 -44.96
C GLU A 99 20.72 -32.67 -44.43
N ALA A 100 19.95 -33.34 -45.31
CA ALA A 100 19.08 -34.44 -44.90
C ALA A 100 19.83 -35.73 -44.49
N ILE A 101 21.13 -35.82 -44.77
CA ILE A 101 22.00 -36.95 -44.39
C ILE A 101 23.09 -36.55 -43.38
N ASP A 102 22.94 -35.37 -42.74
CA ASP A 102 23.88 -34.79 -41.76
C ASP A 102 25.33 -34.60 -42.27
N ASP A 103 25.57 -34.57 -43.59
CA ASP A 103 26.86 -34.19 -44.19
C ASP A 103 26.84 -32.69 -44.54
N SER A 104 27.12 -31.84 -43.54
CA SER A 104 27.07 -30.38 -43.71
C SER A 104 28.06 -29.90 -44.78
N VAL A 105 27.50 -29.43 -45.90
CA VAL A 105 28.21 -28.86 -47.07
C VAL A 105 28.06 -27.36 -47.17
N MET A 106 27.23 -26.73 -46.33
CA MET A 106 26.99 -25.29 -46.33
C MET A 106 28.28 -24.48 -46.15
N ASP A 107 29.20 -24.95 -45.31
CA ASP A 107 30.53 -24.34 -45.15
C ASP A 107 31.31 -24.26 -46.48
N THR A 108 31.11 -25.21 -47.39
CA THR A 108 31.75 -25.20 -48.71
C THR A 108 31.21 -24.05 -49.56
N LEU A 109 29.88 -23.84 -49.55
CA LEU A 109 29.25 -22.72 -50.23
C LEU A 109 29.70 -21.37 -49.63
N PHE A 110 29.74 -21.27 -48.30
CA PHE A 110 30.18 -20.04 -47.62
C PHE A 110 31.65 -19.71 -47.88
N ASN A 111 32.55 -20.70 -47.91
CA ASN A 111 33.95 -20.46 -48.26
C ASN A 111 34.10 -19.96 -49.70
N LEU A 112 33.38 -20.55 -50.66
CA LEU A 112 33.42 -20.09 -52.06
C LEU A 112 32.88 -18.66 -52.22
N ALA A 113 31.83 -18.32 -51.47
CA ALA A 113 31.30 -16.96 -51.44
C ALA A 113 32.25 -15.96 -50.76
N LYS A 114 32.88 -16.34 -49.64
CA LYS A 114 33.91 -15.55 -48.98
C LYS A 114 35.08 -15.25 -49.91
N ASP A 115 35.62 -16.27 -50.58
CA ASP A 115 36.79 -16.13 -51.46
C ASP A 115 36.47 -15.24 -52.66
N SER A 116 35.22 -15.27 -53.15
CA SER A 116 34.79 -14.42 -54.27
C SER A 116 34.43 -12.98 -53.87
N ALA A 117 34.10 -12.72 -52.61
CA ALA A 117 33.77 -11.38 -52.09
C ALA A 117 34.89 -10.34 -52.35
N GLY A 118 36.15 -10.78 -52.47
CA GLY A 118 37.30 -9.91 -52.74
C GLY A 118 37.51 -9.51 -54.21
N THR A 119 36.70 -10.05 -55.13
CA THR A 119 36.92 -9.87 -56.59
C THR A 119 35.89 -8.96 -57.29
N SER A 120 34.65 -8.88 -56.79
CA SER A 120 33.57 -8.00 -57.29
C SER A 120 32.37 -7.98 -56.33
N ALA A 121 31.66 -6.85 -56.19
CA ALA A 121 30.48 -6.71 -55.31
C ALA A 121 29.28 -7.60 -55.72
N THR A 122 29.16 -7.93 -57.01
CA THR A 122 28.12 -8.85 -57.53
C THR A 122 28.45 -10.32 -57.38
N SER A 123 29.61 -10.70 -56.86
CA SER A 123 29.99 -12.12 -56.72
C SER A 123 29.11 -12.90 -55.73
N LEU A 124 28.40 -12.21 -54.84
CA LEU A 124 27.64 -12.79 -53.74
C LEU A 124 26.17 -13.10 -54.07
N TRP A 125 25.68 -12.72 -55.26
CA TRP A 125 24.27 -12.93 -55.65
C TRP A 125 23.82 -14.39 -55.50
N LEU A 126 24.70 -15.34 -55.84
CA LEU A 126 24.38 -16.76 -55.84
C LEU A 126 24.18 -17.29 -54.42
N VAL A 127 25.05 -16.90 -53.48
CA VAL A 127 24.86 -17.26 -52.07
C VAL A 127 23.59 -16.63 -51.53
N CYS A 128 23.33 -15.35 -51.82
CA CYS A 128 22.14 -14.64 -51.35
C CYS A 128 20.86 -15.33 -51.87
N TYR A 129 20.83 -15.70 -53.15
CA TYR A 129 19.68 -16.36 -53.77
C TYR A 129 19.47 -17.80 -53.25
N VAL A 130 20.53 -18.59 -53.11
CA VAL A 130 20.45 -19.95 -52.55
C VAL A 130 19.99 -19.90 -51.09
N SER A 131 20.54 -18.96 -50.32
CA SER A 131 20.21 -18.76 -48.90
C SER A 131 18.78 -18.29 -48.71
N GLU A 132 18.26 -17.45 -49.61
CA GLU A 132 16.85 -17.04 -49.61
C GLU A 132 15.89 -18.23 -49.81
N LYS A 133 16.29 -19.22 -50.63
CA LYS A 133 15.51 -20.45 -50.88
C LYS A 133 15.69 -21.52 -49.80
N LEU A 134 16.83 -21.55 -49.12
CA LEU A 134 17.18 -22.49 -48.06
C LEU A 134 17.43 -21.77 -46.73
N HIS A 135 16.55 -20.83 -46.36
CA HIS A 135 16.80 -19.93 -45.23
C HIS A 135 16.99 -20.69 -43.92
N THR A 136 16.18 -21.72 -43.63
CA THR A 136 16.28 -22.50 -42.39
C THR A 136 17.64 -23.20 -42.24
N CYS A 137 18.08 -23.91 -43.29
CA CYS A 137 19.37 -24.61 -43.28
C CYS A 137 20.54 -23.61 -43.18
N THR A 138 20.43 -22.49 -43.88
CA THR A 138 21.49 -21.47 -43.93
C THR A 138 21.67 -20.77 -42.59
N LEU A 139 20.57 -20.38 -41.93
CA LEU A 139 20.60 -19.66 -40.67
C LEU A 139 21.09 -20.52 -39.50
N GLN A 140 20.85 -21.84 -39.54
CA GLN A 140 21.42 -22.79 -38.58
C GLN A 140 22.96 -22.84 -38.62
N HIS A 141 23.56 -22.57 -39.78
CA HIS A 141 25.00 -22.75 -39.99
C HIS A 141 25.79 -21.43 -40.02
N ILE A 142 25.19 -20.31 -40.44
CA ILE A 142 25.92 -19.07 -40.71
C ILE A 142 26.64 -18.51 -39.49
N HIS A 143 25.99 -18.49 -38.32
CA HIS A 143 26.61 -17.96 -37.11
C HIS A 143 27.78 -18.84 -36.65
N LYS A 144 27.60 -20.16 -36.65
CA LYS A 144 28.65 -21.13 -36.35
C LYS A 144 29.83 -21.00 -37.32
N TYR A 145 29.56 -20.87 -38.62
CA TYR A 145 30.58 -20.64 -39.64
C TYR A 145 31.37 -19.35 -39.37
N LEU A 146 30.69 -18.23 -39.13
CA LEU A 146 31.34 -16.94 -38.86
C LEU A 146 32.18 -16.97 -37.57
N ILE A 147 31.66 -17.59 -36.50
CA ILE A 147 32.41 -17.79 -35.25
C ILE A 147 33.71 -18.55 -35.52
N VAL A 148 33.65 -19.67 -36.23
CA VAL A 148 34.84 -20.47 -36.59
C VAL A 148 35.81 -19.68 -37.47
N GLN A 149 35.32 -18.96 -38.48
CA GLN A 149 36.19 -18.19 -39.38
C GLN A 149 36.87 -17.02 -38.67
N PHE A 150 36.15 -16.27 -37.83
CA PHE A 150 36.75 -15.20 -37.03
C PHE A 150 37.71 -15.74 -35.97
N ALA A 151 37.47 -16.93 -35.41
CA ALA A 151 38.40 -17.59 -34.52
C ALA A 151 39.69 -18.08 -35.23
N LYS A 152 39.66 -18.30 -36.56
CA LYS A 152 40.84 -18.66 -37.38
C LYS A 152 41.63 -17.44 -37.85
N VAL A 153 40.94 -16.45 -38.42
CA VAL A 153 41.55 -15.31 -39.13
C VAL A 153 41.72 -14.08 -38.22
N GLY A 154 41.08 -14.06 -37.06
CA GLY A 154 41.02 -12.92 -36.15
C GLY A 154 39.80 -12.04 -36.43
N ASN A 155 39.19 -11.51 -35.36
CA ASN A 155 38.09 -10.56 -35.48
C ASN A 155 38.64 -9.13 -35.55
N PRO A 156 38.56 -8.45 -36.71
CA PRO A 156 39.13 -7.12 -36.89
C PRO A 156 38.38 -6.03 -36.10
N HIS A 157 37.13 -6.29 -35.70
CA HIS A 157 36.23 -5.27 -35.15
C HIS A 157 36.20 -5.23 -33.62
N ILE A 158 37.08 -5.97 -32.94
CA ILE A 158 37.16 -5.99 -31.48
C ILE A 158 38.38 -5.21 -30.96
N SER A 159 39.34 -4.90 -31.84
CA SER A 159 40.53 -4.09 -31.53
C SER A 159 40.45 -2.72 -32.19
N ALA A 160 41.10 -1.70 -31.61
CA ALA A 160 41.09 -0.32 -32.10
C ALA A 160 41.88 -0.10 -33.42
N SER A 161 42.34 -1.16 -34.09
CA SER A 161 43.12 -1.07 -35.32
C SER A 161 42.21 -1.10 -36.55
N ASN A 162 42.43 -0.16 -37.47
CA ASN A 162 41.65 -0.02 -38.71
C ASN A 162 42.23 -0.80 -39.90
N THR A 163 43.35 -1.50 -39.73
CA THR A 163 44.02 -2.22 -40.83
C THR A 163 43.55 -3.67 -40.87
N MET A 164 42.76 -4.00 -41.89
CA MET A 164 42.27 -5.36 -42.14
C MET A 164 43.17 -6.08 -43.16
N ASP A 165 43.46 -7.35 -42.92
CA ASP A 165 44.03 -8.20 -43.97
C ASP A 165 42.95 -8.56 -45.03
N THR A 166 43.39 -9.03 -46.19
CA THR A 166 42.56 -9.43 -47.32
C THR A 166 41.50 -10.45 -46.90
N ALA A 167 41.88 -11.46 -46.11
CA ALA A 167 40.96 -12.50 -45.62
C ALA A 167 39.88 -11.94 -44.66
N GLN A 168 40.25 -10.97 -43.82
CA GLN A 168 39.33 -10.31 -42.88
C GLN A 168 38.34 -9.40 -43.61
N THR A 169 38.82 -8.70 -44.65
CA THR A 169 38.01 -7.83 -45.52
C THR A 169 36.99 -8.65 -46.30
N GLN A 170 37.41 -9.77 -46.90
CA GLN A 170 36.53 -10.71 -47.60
C GLN A 170 35.44 -11.27 -46.68
N LEU A 171 35.81 -11.72 -45.48
CA LEU A 171 34.87 -12.29 -44.52
C LEU A 171 33.84 -11.27 -44.01
N THR A 172 34.29 -10.05 -43.69
CA THR A 172 33.39 -8.96 -43.24
C THR A 172 32.43 -8.55 -44.36
N THR A 173 32.94 -8.40 -45.59
CA THR A 173 32.12 -8.02 -46.76
C THR A 173 31.08 -9.09 -47.08
N PHE A 174 31.46 -10.36 -47.01
CA PHE A 174 30.54 -11.50 -47.14
C PHE A 174 29.43 -11.45 -46.09
N ALA A 175 29.80 -11.33 -44.80
CA ALA A 175 28.84 -11.33 -43.70
C ALA A 175 27.87 -10.12 -43.79
N ALA A 176 28.39 -8.92 -44.03
CA ALA A 176 27.59 -7.70 -44.18
C ALA A 176 26.56 -7.85 -45.31
N THR A 177 27.02 -8.25 -46.50
CA THR A 177 26.15 -8.40 -47.68
C THR A 177 25.11 -9.51 -47.50
N PHE A 178 25.50 -10.62 -46.85
CA PHE A 178 24.61 -11.73 -46.55
C PHE A 178 23.48 -11.27 -45.63
N PHE A 179 23.81 -10.64 -44.49
CA PHE A 179 22.80 -10.22 -43.52
C PHE A 179 21.89 -9.12 -44.07
N SER A 180 22.42 -8.13 -44.80
CA SER A 180 21.58 -7.09 -45.42
C SER A 180 20.58 -7.67 -46.44
N HIS A 181 20.97 -8.69 -47.21
CA HIS A 181 20.04 -9.38 -48.14
C HIS A 181 19.02 -10.24 -47.40
N MET A 182 19.46 -11.04 -46.42
CA MET A 182 18.59 -11.96 -45.69
C MET A 182 17.60 -11.21 -44.80
N LEU A 183 17.97 -10.08 -44.20
CA LEU A 183 17.03 -9.23 -43.46
C LEU A 183 15.94 -8.65 -44.37
N GLY A 184 16.27 -8.31 -45.62
CA GLY A 184 15.30 -7.81 -46.59
C GLY A 184 14.28 -8.86 -47.05
N SER A 185 14.58 -10.15 -46.93
CA SER A 185 13.73 -11.26 -47.39
C SER A 185 13.08 -12.06 -46.26
N HIS A 186 13.78 -12.27 -45.14
CA HIS A 186 13.39 -13.14 -44.02
C HIS A 186 13.77 -12.53 -42.65
N ALA A 187 13.36 -11.29 -42.39
CA ALA A 187 13.77 -10.53 -41.19
C ALA A 187 13.59 -11.30 -39.86
N GLU A 188 12.41 -11.86 -39.60
CA GLU A 188 12.09 -12.55 -38.33
C GLU A 188 12.96 -13.79 -38.11
N ALA A 189 13.15 -14.62 -39.15
CA ALA A 189 13.96 -15.83 -39.05
C ALA A 189 15.45 -15.51 -38.80
N VAL A 190 15.96 -14.44 -39.43
CA VAL A 190 17.34 -13.99 -39.22
C VAL A 190 17.54 -13.48 -37.79
N GLN A 191 16.60 -12.66 -37.29
CA GLN A 191 16.64 -12.18 -35.90
C GLN A 191 16.62 -13.34 -34.91
N GLN A 192 15.71 -14.31 -35.12
CA GLN A 192 15.60 -15.48 -34.26
C GLN A 192 16.90 -16.31 -34.26
N SER A 193 17.54 -16.51 -35.41
CA SER A 193 18.78 -17.29 -35.50
C SER A 193 19.94 -16.69 -34.68
N LEU A 194 20.01 -15.36 -34.60
CA LEU A 194 21.00 -14.68 -33.75
C LEU A 194 20.63 -14.82 -32.27
N LEU A 195 19.35 -14.67 -31.93
CA LEU A 195 18.86 -14.83 -30.56
C LEU A 195 19.04 -16.26 -30.03
N ASP A 196 18.86 -17.26 -30.87
CA ASP A 196 19.11 -18.68 -30.56
C ASP A 196 20.61 -18.92 -30.30
N THR A 197 21.48 -18.32 -31.12
CA THR A 197 22.93 -18.38 -30.91
C THR A 197 23.33 -17.72 -29.59
N PHE A 198 22.69 -16.60 -29.23
CA PHE A 198 22.94 -15.93 -27.96
C PHE A 198 22.36 -16.70 -26.77
N GLU A 199 21.19 -17.34 -26.92
CA GLU A 199 20.62 -18.24 -25.91
C GLU A 199 21.56 -19.40 -25.59
N ALA A 200 22.09 -20.07 -26.63
CA ALA A 200 23.04 -21.17 -26.46
C ALA A 200 24.31 -20.75 -25.70
N TYR A 201 24.71 -19.48 -25.80
CA TYR A 201 25.80 -18.94 -24.98
C TYR A 201 25.36 -18.73 -23.53
N ILE A 202 24.17 -18.14 -23.30
CA ILE A 202 23.64 -17.91 -21.94
C ILE A 202 23.48 -19.24 -21.19
N THR A 203 22.91 -20.27 -21.82
CA THR A 203 22.74 -21.60 -21.21
C THR A 203 24.08 -22.23 -20.84
N TRP A 204 25.11 -22.05 -21.67
CA TRP A 204 26.47 -22.48 -21.38
C TRP A 204 27.07 -21.75 -20.17
N THR A 205 26.92 -20.42 -20.08
CA THR A 205 27.45 -19.64 -18.95
C THR A 205 26.77 -19.97 -17.62
N ASN A 206 25.53 -20.45 -17.63
CA ASN A 206 24.78 -20.83 -16.43
C ASN A 206 25.11 -22.26 -15.93
N GLY A 207 26.02 -22.99 -16.58
CA GLY A 207 26.46 -24.32 -16.14
C GLY A 207 25.45 -25.46 -16.33
N MET A 208 24.38 -25.23 -17.10
CA MET A 208 23.32 -26.24 -17.33
C MET A 208 23.76 -27.36 -18.29
N ASP A 209 24.92 -27.22 -18.94
CA ASP A 209 25.38 -28.04 -20.07
C ASP A 209 26.77 -28.68 -19.83
N ASP A 210 27.01 -29.13 -18.60
CA ASP A 210 28.25 -29.82 -18.19
C ASP A 210 28.20 -31.35 -18.41
N SER A 211 27.11 -31.88 -18.97
CA SER A 211 26.87 -33.33 -19.06
C SER A 211 27.57 -34.07 -20.21
N THR A 212 28.43 -33.42 -20.99
CA THR A 212 29.25 -34.10 -21.99
C THR A 212 30.51 -33.28 -22.25
N PHE A 213 31.65 -33.73 -21.71
CA PHE A 213 32.94 -33.86 -22.40
C PHE A 213 34.06 -33.93 -21.36
N SER A 214 34.42 -35.16 -20.98
CA SER A 214 35.70 -35.45 -20.32
C SER A 214 36.84 -35.08 -21.28
N GLY A 215 37.70 -34.15 -20.87
CA GLY A 215 38.83 -33.62 -21.63
C GLY A 215 39.95 -34.63 -21.89
N SER A 216 39.68 -35.73 -22.59
CA SER A 216 40.71 -36.71 -22.97
C SER A 216 40.89 -36.96 -24.47
N ASP A 217 40.09 -36.35 -25.36
CA ASP A 217 40.25 -36.52 -26.82
C ASP A 217 39.83 -35.27 -27.61
N MET A 218 40.58 -34.16 -27.52
CA MET A 218 40.43 -33.03 -28.44
C MET A 218 41.74 -32.77 -29.17
N ASP A 219 41.72 -33.01 -30.49
CA ASP A 219 42.75 -32.59 -31.44
C ASP A 219 42.97 -31.07 -31.37
N VAL A 220 44.23 -30.65 -31.54
CA VAL A 220 44.72 -29.26 -31.46
C VAL A 220 44.03 -28.29 -32.46
N ASP A 221 43.27 -28.82 -33.43
CA ASP A 221 42.60 -28.06 -34.50
C ASP A 221 41.08 -27.86 -34.31
N GLN A 222 40.45 -28.40 -33.24
CA GLN A 222 39.01 -28.21 -33.00
C GLN A 222 38.75 -26.94 -32.17
N ILE A 223 38.30 -25.87 -32.84
CA ILE A 223 37.89 -24.61 -32.21
C ILE A 223 36.58 -24.84 -31.44
N ASP A 224 36.59 -24.60 -30.12
CA ASP A 224 35.38 -24.59 -29.32
C ASP A 224 34.54 -23.35 -29.67
N THR A 225 33.46 -23.56 -30.42
CA THR A 225 32.59 -22.48 -30.87
C THR A 225 31.94 -21.72 -29.72
N ARG A 226 31.71 -22.36 -28.57
CA ARG A 226 31.04 -21.74 -27.41
C ARG A 226 31.88 -20.60 -26.82
N ALA A 227 33.18 -20.83 -26.68
CA ALA A 227 34.14 -19.85 -26.16
C ALA A 227 34.25 -18.59 -27.04
N TYR A 228 34.05 -18.70 -28.37
CA TYR A 228 34.18 -17.56 -29.29
C TYR A 228 32.85 -16.84 -29.58
N THR A 229 31.71 -17.32 -29.04
CA THR A 229 30.39 -16.73 -29.31
C THR A 229 30.26 -15.30 -28.82
N LEU A 230 30.66 -15.00 -27.56
CA LEU A 230 30.59 -13.64 -27.03
C LEU A 230 31.47 -12.67 -27.83
N GLY A 231 32.67 -13.12 -28.23
CA GLY A 231 33.55 -12.37 -29.11
C GLY A 231 32.89 -12.01 -30.44
N TYR A 232 32.26 -12.99 -31.09
CA TYR A 232 31.48 -12.75 -32.31
C TYR A 232 30.37 -11.70 -32.09
N MET A 233 29.62 -11.80 -31.00
CA MET A 233 28.54 -10.86 -30.66
C MET A 233 29.06 -9.43 -30.49
N LEU A 234 30.20 -9.24 -29.83
CA LEU A 234 30.83 -7.92 -29.68
C LEU A 234 31.31 -7.33 -31.03
N GLY A 235 31.70 -8.17 -31.99
CA GLY A 235 32.10 -7.70 -33.33
C GLY A 235 30.93 -7.33 -34.26
N LEU A 236 29.71 -7.84 -33.99
CA LEU A 236 28.55 -7.66 -34.86
C LEU A 236 28.18 -6.20 -35.22
N PRO A 237 28.26 -5.21 -34.32
CA PRO A 237 27.92 -3.82 -34.64
C PRO A 237 28.68 -3.24 -35.83
N LYS A 238 29.90 -3.72 -36.09
CA LYS A 238 30.73 -3.31 -37.23
C LYS A 238 30.67 -4.30 -38.40
N VAL A 239 30.40 -5.59 -38.13
CA VAL A 239 30.21 -6.60 -39.19
C VAL A 239 28.88 -6.41 -39.93
N SER A 240 27.79 -6.17 -39.20
CA SER A 240 26.47 -5.87 -39.77
C SER A 240 25.70 -4.93 -38.84
N ALA A 241 25.77 -3.65 -39.20
CA ALA A 241 24.99 -2.58 -38.59
C ALA A 241 23.48 -2.88 -38.62
N ASP A 242 22.98 -3.36 -39.77
CA ASP A 242 21.56 -3.66 -39.99
C ASP A 242 21.06 -4.77 -39.06
N LEU A 243 21.82 -5.88 -38.95
CA LEU A 243 21.45 -6.99 -38.08
C LEU A 243 21.47 -6.59 -36.60
N THR A 244 22.51 -5.86 -36.20
CA THR A 244 22.65 -5.37 -34.82
C THR A 244 21.45 -4.49 -34.47
N ASN A 245 21.09 -3.56 -35.36
CA ASN A 245 19.95 -2.68 -35.15
C ASN A 245 18.63 -3.46 -35.06
N ALA A 246 18.42 -4.45 -35.93
CA ALA A 246 17.23 -5.28 -35.96
C ALA A 246 17.07 -6.16 -34.71
N CYS A 247 18.17 -6.63 -34.12
CA CYS A 247 18.14 -7.53 -32.96
C CYS A 247 18.30 -6.80 -31.62
N TRP A 248 18.70 -5.51 -31.63
CA TRP A 248 19.09 -4.77 -30.43
C TRP A 248 18.03 -4.84 -29.34
N GLY A 249 16.78 -4.49 -29.64
CA GLY A 249 15.72 -4.46 -28.63
C GLY A 249 15.33 -5.83 -28.08
N ALA A 250 15.54 -6.92 -28.83
CA ALA A 250 15.34 -8.27 -28.31
C ALA A 250 16.51 -8.70 -27.40
N ILE A 251 17.74 -8.35 -27.77
CA ILE A 251 18.93 -8.61 -26.96
C ILE A 251 18.88 -7.80 -25.65
N THR A 252 18.55 -6.51 -25.70
CA THR A 252 18.43 -5.64 -24.52
C THR A 252 17.42 -6.18 -23.51
N ARG A 253 16.21 -6.53 -23.96
CA ARG A 253 15.17 -7.12 -23.09
C ARG A 253 15.67 -8.39 -22.41
N LYS A 254 16.39 -9.23 -23.15
CA LYS A 254 16.93 -10.49 -22.65
C LYS A 254 18.07 -10.30 -21.65
N LEU A 255 18.91 -9.28 -21.85
CA LEU A 255 19.99 -8.93 -20.94
C LEU A 255 19.47 -8.36 -19.60
N LEU A 256 18.39 -7.58 -19.65
CA LEU A 256 17.80 -6.94 -18.48
C LEU A 256 16.86 -7.86 -17.69
N ASN A 257 16.26 -8.86 -18.34
CA ASN A 257 15.45 -9.88 -17.68
C ASN A 257 16.32 -10.92 -16.96
N ASP A 258 15.81 -11.48 -15.87
CA ASP A 258 16.37 -12.64 -15.14
C ASP A 258 17.84 -12.54 -14.70
N ASP A 259 18.36 -11.30 -14.55
CA ASP A 259 19.76 -11.02 -14.19
C ASP A 259 20.80 -11.71 -15.10
N VAL A 260 20.44 -11.96 -16.37
CA VAL A 260 21.30 -12.64 -17.35
C VAL A 260 22.63 -11.91 -17.53
N LEU A 261 22.58 -10.58 -17.64
CA LEU A 261 23.79 -9.77 -17.79
C LEU A 261 24.70 -9.85 -16.56
N GLY A 262 24.13 -9.88 -15.35
CA GLY A 262 24.87 -10.10 -14.11
C GLY A 262 25.58 -11.45 -14.10
N ASN A 263 24.89 -12.51 -14.51
CA ASN A 263 25.45 -13.87 -14.61
C ASN A 263 26.60 -13.94 -15.61
N ILE A 264 26.44 -13.34 -16.80
CA ILE A 264 27.51 -13.27 -17.82
C ILE A 264 28.75 -12.56 -17.24
N PHE A 265 28.55 -11.43 -16.55
CA PHE A 265 29.67 -10.66 -15.99
C PHE A 265 30.40 -11.43 -14.87
N VAL A 266 29.65 -12.09 -13.98
CA VAL A 266 30.24 -12.94 -12.92
C VAL A 266 31.01 -14.10 -13.54
N TYR A 267 30.43 -14.79 -14.54
CA TYR A 267 31.10 -15.85 -15.27
C TYR A 267 32.40 -15.39 -15.93
N GLU A 268 32.40 -14.25 -16.63
CA GLU A 268 33.62 -13.72 -17.27
C GLU A 268 34.67 -13.26 -16.25
N ARG A 269 34.23 -12.73 -15.10
CA ARG A 269 35.12 -12.32 -14.00
C ARG A 269 35.81 -13.51 -13.33
N GLU A 270 35.11 -14.63 -13.16
CA GLU A 270 35.60 -15.81 -12.43
C GLU A 270 36.29 -16.83 -13.36
N GLU A 271 35.70 -17.12 -14.51
CA GLU A 271 36.14 -18.19 -15.40
C GLU A 271 36.99 -17.68 -16.58
N SER A 272 36.74 -16.46 -17.08
CA SER A 272 37.43 -15.85 -18.24
C SER A 272 37.54 -16.78 -19.45
N LYS A 273 36.51 -17.61 -19.69
CA LYS A 273 36.47 -18.64 -20.73
C LYS A 273 36.10 -18.13 -22.11
N SER A 274 35.55 -16.92 -22.25
CA SER A 274 35.26 -16.36 -23.57
C SER A 274 36.53 -15.83 -24.25
N LEU A 275 36.73 -16.24 -25.49
CA LEU A 275 37.95 -16.02 -26.27
C LEU A 275 37.69 -15.22 -27.54
N VAL A 276 38.71 -14.48 -27.96
CA VAL A 276 38.77 -13.76 -29.24
C VAL A 276 40.18 -13.86 -29.79
N ARG A 277 40.30 -14.10 -31.09
CA ARG A 277 41.56 -13.93 -31.81
C ARG A 277 41.68 -12.49 -32.32
N THR A 278 42.75 -11.80 -31.96
CA THR A 278 43.04 -10.44 -32.42
C THR A 278 43.56 -10.42 -33.85
N ILE A 279 43.66 -9.22 -34.44
CA ILE A 279 44.26 -9.02 -35.76
C ILE A 279 45.74 -9.44 -35.85
N GLU A 280 46.45 -9.44 -34.72
CA GLU A 280 47.86 -9.84 -34.62
C GLU A 280 48.04 -11.36 -34.55
N GLY A 281 46.92 -12.10 -34.51
CA GLY A 281 46.90 -13.56 -34.44
C GLY A 281 46.85 -14.12 -33.01
N ASP A 282 46.94 -13.27 -31.99
CA ASP A 282 46.93 -13.68 -30.59
C ASP A 282 45.51 -14.00 -30.09
N VAL A 283 45.39 -15.09 -29.33
CA VAL A 283 44.14 -15.44 -28.65
C VAL A 283 44.12 -14.76 -27.27
N GLN A 284 43.14 -13.91 -27.04
CA GLN A 284 42.94 -13.19 -25.78
C GLN A 284 41.54 -13.46 -25.23
N THR A 285 41.37 -13.25 -23.93
CA THR A 285 40.06 -13.34 -23.29
C THR A 285 39.24 -12.09 -23.61
N VAL A 286 37.92 -12.24 -23.70
CA VAL A 286 37.00 -11.10 -23.93
C VAL A 286 37.16 -10.04 -22.84
N SER A 287 37.39 -10.44 -21.59
CA SER A 287 37.63 -9.54 -20.46
C SER A 287 38.80 -8.55 -20.69
N LYS A 288 39.87 -8.96 -21.38
CA LYS A 288 41.05 -8.11 -21.63
C LYS A 288 40.81 -7.05 -22.71
N ILE A 289 40.04 -7.39 -23.74
CA ILE A 289 39.80 -6.53 -24.91
C ILE A 289 38.55 -5.65 -24.72
N PHE A 290 37.68 -6.00 -23.78
CA PHE A 290 36.40 -5.32 -23.53
C PHE A 290 36.53 -3.79 -23.30
N PRO A 291 37.52 -3.26 -22.55
CA PRO A 291 37.68 -1.80 -22.41
C PRO A 291 38.00 -1.10 -23.74
N GLY A 292 38.80 -1.73 -24.60
CA GLY A 292 39.11 -1.20 -25.94
C GLY A 292 37.88 -1.24 -26.86
N TRP A 293 37.09 -2.30 -26.77
CA TRP A 293 35.82 -2.42 -27.48
C TRP A 293 34.79 -1.35 -27.06
N LEU A 294 34.68 -1.08 -25.75
CA LEU A 294 33.79 -0.02 -25.23
C LEU A 294 34.09 1.32 -25.88
N TYR A 295 35.37 1.72 -25.92
CA TYR A 295 35.79 2.99 -26.50
C TYR A 295 35.67 3.02 -28.04
N GLY A 296 36.07 1.94 -28.72
CA GLY A 296 36.17 1.91 -30.19
C GLY A 296 34.90 1.52 -30.94
N VAL A 297 33.98 0.80 -30.30
CA VAL A 297 32.78 0.23 -30.95
C VAL A 297 31.51 0.66 -30.26
N ALA A 298 31.41 0.47 -28.94
CA ALA A 298 30.17 0.76 -28.21
C ALA A 298 29.89 2.26 -28.11
N PHE A 299 30.91 3.07 -27.78
CA PHE A 299 30.80 4.53 -27.61
C PHE A 299 31.25 5.34 -28.86
N ASP A 300 31.30 4.70 -30.02
CA ASP A 300 31.49 5.41 -31.29
C ASP A 300 30.27 6.29 -31.59
N ARG A 301 30.47 7.61 -31.73
CA ARG A 301 29.39 8.60 -31.93
C ARG A 301 28.52 8.31 -33.15
N ASN A 302 29.08 7.70 -34.19
CA ASN A 302 28.36 7.33 -35.41
C ASN A 302 28.02 5.82 -35.46
N GLY A 303 28.33 5.09 -34.38
CA GLY A 303 28.09 3.66 -34.26
C GLY A 303 26.63 3.30 -34.07
N VAL A 304 26.26 2.08 -34.46
CA VAL A 304 24.88 1.57 -34.29
C VAL A 304 24.50 1.46 -32.82
N VAL A 305 25.45 1.11 -31.95
CA VAL A 305 25.24 0.98 -30.51
C VAL A 305 24.80 2.32 -29.91
N MET A 306 25.48 3.43 -30.23
CA MET A 306 25.10 4.77 -29.74
C MET A 306 23.76 5.30 -30.26
N LYS A 307 23.18 4.72 -31.33
CA LYS A 307 21.79 5.04 -31.71
C LYS A 307 20.79 4.61 -30.64
N HIS A 308 21.13 3.57 -29.87
CA HIS A 308 20.33 3.00 -28.79
C HIS A 308 20.81 3.43 -27.40
N ALA A 309 21.37 4.64 -27.27
CA ALA A 309 22.03 5.06 -26.05
C ALA A 309 21.11 5.14 -24.81
N LEU A 310 19.77 5.20 -24.98
CA LEU A 310 18.80 5.08 -23.89
C LEU A 310 18.85 3.69 -23.25
N ASP A 311 18.88 2.62 -24.06
CA ASP A 311 18.99 1.25 -23.56
C ASP A 311 20.33 1.02 -22.86
N ILE A 312 21.41 1.61 -23.39
CA ILE A 312 22.74 1.56 -22.75
C ILE A 312 22.71 2.21 -21.38
N ALA A 313 22.05 3.37 -21.24
CA ALA A 313 21.92 4.04 -19.95
C ALA A 313 21.19 3.16 -18.92
N ILE A 314 20.12 2.47 -19.34
CA ILE A 314 19.37 1.55 -18.47
C ILE A 314 20.21 0.33 -18.09
N ILE A 315 20.95 -0.25 -19.06
CA ILE A 315 21.85 -1.38 -18.81
C ILE A 315 22.94 -0.99 -17.80
N LEU A 316 23.62 0.13 -18.02
CA LEU A 316 24.70 0.60 -17.13
C LEU A 316 24.18 0.89 -15.73
N ASP A 317 23.02 1.53 -15.61
CA ASP A 317 22.38 1.82 -14.34
C ASP A 317 21.99 0.55 -13.57
N THR A 318 21.44 -0.43 -14.29
CA THR A 318 21.05 -1.74 -13.73
C THR A 318 22.28 -2.53 -13.25
N MET A 319 23.37 -2.51 -14.02
CA MET A 319 24.64 -3.16 -13.63
C MET A 319 25.30 -2.49 -12.43
N ALA A 320 25.33 -1.15 -12.41
CA ALA A 320 25.99 -0.41 -11.34
C ALA A 320 25.42 -0.72 -9.96
N HIS A 321 24.10 -0.95 -9.88
CA HIS A 321 23.36 -1.26 -8.66
C HIS A 321 23.10 -2.76 -8.47
N ASN A 322 23.76 -3.63 -9.23
CA ASN A 322 23.73 -5.07 -8.94
C ASN A 322 24.76 -5.39 -7.82
N PRO A 323 24.31 -5.86 -6.64
CA PRO A 323 25.18 -6.06 -5.48
C PRO A 323 26.28 -7.12 -5.72
N ARG A 324 26.09 -8.05 -6.67
CA ARG A 324 27.08 -9.09 -7.01
C ARG A 324 28.30 -8.54 -7.75
N LEU A 325 28.12 -7.40 -8.42
CA LEU A 325 29.16 -6.79 -9.26
C LEU A 325 30.04 -5.81 -8.48
N GLY A 326 29.50 -5.20 -7.42
CA GLY A 326 30.24 -4.25 -6.58
C GLY A 326 30.62 -2.95 -7.31
N LEU A 327 29.84 -2.56 -8.32
CA LEU A 327 30.14 -1.43 -9.21
C LEU A 327 29.61 -0.08 -8.72
N GLU A 328 28.92 -0.03 -7.58
CA GLU A 328 28.32 1.20 -7.04
C GLU A 328 29.34 2.34 -6.86
N HIS A 329 30.59 2.00 -6.52
CA HIS A 329 31.68 2.97 -6.37
C HIS A 329 32.06 3.72 -7.67
N LEU A 330 31.67 3.19 -8.83
CA LEU A 330 31.91 3.83 -10.13
C LEU A 330 30.82 4.85 -10.49
N MET A 331 29.69 4.83 -9.78
CA MET A 331 28.66 5.84 -9.95
C MET A 331 29.09 7.13 -9.25
N PRO A 332 29.00 8.29 -9.94
CA PRO A 332 29.46 9.55 -9.37
C PRO A 332 28.64 9.96 -8.16
N SER A 333 29.27 9.92 -6.99
CA SER A 333 28.77 10.53 -5.76
C SER A 333 29.05 12.04 -5.78
N GLY A 334 28.14 12.85 -6.32
CA GLY A 334 28.29 14.31 -6.40
C GLY A 334 27.35 15.03 -7.38
N GLN A 335 27.54 16.36 -7.52
CA GLN A 335 26.71 17.24 -8.39
C GLN A 335 26.97 17.09 -9.89
N ALA A 336 28.13 16.55 -10.31
CA ALA A 336 28.42 16.28 -11.71
C ALA A 336 28.27 14.78 -11.97
N SER A 337 27.10 14.37 -12.47
CA SER A 337 26.86 12.98 -12.85
C SER A 337 27.46 12.68 -14.22
N VAL A 338 27.70 11.39 -14.51
CA VAL A 338 28.07 10.89 -15.85
C VAL A 338 27.03 11.35 -16.88
N ILE A 339 25.77 11.49 -16.44
CA ILE A 339 24.67 12.00 -17.26
C ILE A 339 24.85 13.48 -17.60
N ASP A 340 25.35 14.33 -16.70
CA ASP A 340 25.56 15.75 -17.01
C ASP A 340 26.64 15.96 -18.08
N SER A 341 27.56 15.00 -18.18
CA SER A 341 28.53 14.94 -19.28
C SER A 341 27.92 14.39 -20.59
N LEU A 342 26.92 13.49 -20.50
CA LEU A 342 26.27 12.85 -21.66
C LEU A 342 25.03 13.61 -22.16
N ARG A 343 24.40 14.46 -21.34
CA ARG A 343 23.17 15.22 -21.62
C ARG A 343 23.22 16.01 -22.94
N PRO A 344 24.29 16.77 -23.24
CA PRO A 344 24.39 17.48 -24.52
C PRO A 344 24.44 16.53 -25.73
N THR A 345 24.93 15.31 -25.52
CA THR A 345 25.09 14.29 -26.56
C THR A 345 23.75 13.62 -26.88
N PHE A 346 22.91 13.38 -25.86
CA PHE A 346 21.57 12.82 -26.05
C PHE A 346 20.59 13.79 -26.74
N GLU A 347 20.74 15.09 -26.48
CA GLU A 347 19.88 16.13 -27.08
C GLU A 347 20.19 16.40 -28.56
N GLN A 348 21.40 16.08 -29.03
CA GLN A 348 21.86 16.37 -30.39
C GLN A 348 21.76 15.17 -31.35
N LEU A 349 21.48 13.96 -30.86
CA LEU A 349 21.41 12.73 -31.65
C LEU A 349 19.96 12.32 -31.95
N ASN A 350 19.70 11.86 -33.18
CA ASN A 350 18.47 11.13 -33.52
C ASN A 350 18.55 9.72 -32.91
N LEU A 351 18.21 9.61 -31.63
CA LEU A 351 18.20 8.35 -30.88
C LEU A 351 16.95 7.53 -31.19
N GLU A 352 17.11 6.21 -31.22
CA GLU A 352 16.00 5.26 -31.22
C GLU A 352 15.30 5.26 -29.84
N PRO A 353 13.99 4.97 -29.78
CA PRO A 353 13.28 4.84 -28.51
C PRO A 353 13.86 3.68 -27.68
N ALA A 354 13.75 3.77 -26.36
CA ALA A 354 14.13 2.67 -25.48
C ALA A 354 13.33 1.40 -25.81
N SER A 355 13.99 0.25 -25.76
CA SER A 355 13.42 -1.06 -26.08
C SER A 355 12.55 -1.63 -24.97
N ILE A 356 12.59 -1.02 -23.79
CA ILE A 356 11.77 -1.34 -22.63
C ILE A 356 10.94 -0.13 -22.22
N ASP A 357 9.81 -0.39 -21.58
CA ASP A 357 9.01 0.65 -20.97
C ASP A 357 9.78 1.25 -19.77
N ILE A 358 10.20 2.50 -19.92
CA ILE A 358 10.98 3.21 -18.90
C ILE A 358 10.16 3.36 -17.61
N VAL A 359 8.85 3.59 -17.72
CA VAL A 359 7.98 3.78 -16.56
C VAL A 359 7.86 2.49 -15.78
N ASP A 360 7.60 1.36 -16.46
CA ASP A 360 7.52 0.04 -15.81
C ASP A 360 8.86 -0.37 -15.19
N TRP A 361 9.98 -0.05 -15.86
CA TRP A 361 11.32 -0.26 -15.30
C TRP A 361 11.55 0.55 -14.02
N VAL A 362 11.18 1.84 -14.00
CA VAL A 362 11.28 2.65 -12.76
C VAL A 362 10.33 2.15 -11.68
N VAL A 363 9.11 1.75 -12.02
CA VAL A 363 8.16 1.17 -11.05
C VAL A 363 8.72 -0.13 -10.46
N SER A 364 9.36 -0.97 -11.26
CA SER A 364 10.06 -2.18 -10.78
C SER A 364 11.18 -1.85 -9.80
N ILE A 365 11.96 -0.80 -10.07
CA ILE A 365 13.00 -0.30 -9.14
C ILE A 365 12.38 0.17 -7.82
N LEU A 366 11.30 0.96 -7.89
CA LEU A 366 10.64 1.53 -6.70
C LEU A 366 9.93 0.48 -5.85
N ASN A 367 9.44 -0.60 -6.45
CA ASN A 367 8.73 -1.68 -5.76
C ASN A 367 9.68 -2.82 -5.28
N SER A 368 10.97 -2.79 -5.63
CA SER A 368 11.91 -3.87 -5.26
C SER A 368 12.40 -3.73 -3.81
N GLU A 369 12.11 -4.73 -2.98
CA GLU A 369 12.58 -4.80 -1.58
C GLU A 369 14.10 -5.08 -1.47
N SER A 370 14.69 -5.70 -2.49
CA SER A 370 16.07 -6.24 -2.47
C SER A 370 17.15 -5.25 -2.92
N ALA A 371 16.76 -4.13 -3.54
CA ALA A 371 17.65 -3.17 -4.18
C ALA A 371 17.31 -1.73 -3.77
N GLN A 372 17.29 -1.43 -2.46
CA GLN A 372 17.04 -0.08 -1.95
C GLN A 372 18.14 0.89 -2.39
N ARG A 373 17.96 1.50 -3.56
CA ARG A 373 18.85 2.53 -4.10
C ARG A 373 18.69 3.81 -3.29
N GLN A 374 19.80 4.41 -2.88
CA GLN A 374 19.77 5.74 -2.29
C GLN A 374 19.38 6.80 -3.33
N LYS A 375 19.07 8.03 -2.88
CA LYS A 375 18.66 9.16 -3.75
C LYS A 375 19.60 9.38 -4.94
N ASP A 376 20.90 9.22 -4.74
CA ASP A 376 21.91 9.37 -5.80
C ASP A 376 21.83 8.27 -6.88
N GLY A 377 21.33 7.08 -6.54
CA GLY A 377 21.13 5.95 -7.46
C GLY A 377 19.87 6.06 -8.33
N LEU A 378 19.08 7.12 -8.19
CA LEU A 378 17.86 7.38 -8.96
C LEU A 378 18.03 8.49 -10.02
N LYS A 379 19.24 9.04 -10.18
CA LYS A 379 19.53 10.11 -11.14
C LYS A 379 19.28 9.69 -12.60
N ILE A 380 19.64 8.45 -12.98
CA ILE A 380 19.39 7.94 -14.34
C ILE A 380 17.88 7.71 -14.59
N PRO A 381 17.15 6.97 -13.73
CA PRO A 381 15.69 6.88 -13.80
C PRO A 381 15.00 8.24 -13.95
N LEU A 382 15.37 9.20 -13.09
CA LEU A 382 14.79 10.54 -13.09
C LEU A 382 15.09 11.28 -14.40
N PHE A 383 16.35 11.24 -14.88
CA PHE A 383 16.73 11.88 -16.14
C PHE A 383 15.96 11.33 -17.34
N LEU A 384 15.82 10.00 -17.44
CA LEU A 384 15.10 9.37 -18.56
C LEU A 384 13.61 9.72 -18.54
N LEU A 385 12.98 9.75 -17.35
CA LEU A 385 11.59 10.19 -17.19
C LEU A 385 11.42 11.68 -17.53
N GLN A 386 12.35 12.55 -17.09
CA GLN A 386 12.36 13.97 -17.47
C GLN A 386 12.51 14.13 -18.98
N LEU A 387 13.34 13.32 -19.64
CA LEU A 387 13.49 13.36 -21.09
C LEU A 387 12.20 12.95 -21.82
N ILE A 388 11.48 11.92 -21.34
CA ILE A 388 10.15 11.56 -21.87
C ILE A 388 9.16 12.73 -21.74
N ILE A 389 9.11 13.37 -20.58
CA ILE A 389 8.18 14.47 -20.31
C ILE A 389 8.54 15.72 -21.13
N LEU A 390 9.82 16.10 -21.18
CA LEU A 390 10.26 17.37 -21.74
C LEU A 390 10.42 17.35 -23.27
N LYS A 391 10.81 16.20 -23.86
CA LYS A 391 11.01 16.06 -25.32
C LYS A 391 9.70 16.17 -26.09
N ASN A 392 8.60 15.74 -25.50
CA ASN A 392 7.29 15.76 -26.14
C ASN A 392 6.61 17.13 -25.97
N ASN A 393 5.95 17.64 -27.02
CA ASN A 393 5.25 18.92 -26.98
C ASN A 393 3.81 18.83 -26.47
N GLU A 394 3.26 17.62 -26.35
CA GLU A 394 1.91 17.40 -25.83
C GLU A 394 1.95 17.03 -24.33
N PRO A 395 1.04 17.59 -23.52
CA PRO A 395 0.95 17.27 -22.09
C PRO A 395 0.39 15.85 -21.82
N SER A 396 -0.22 15.20 -22.80
CA SER A 396 -0.82 13.86 -22.69
C SER A 396 0.17 12.82 -22.15
N ILE A 397 1.36 12.75 -22.74
CA ILE A 397 2.40 11.80 -22.36
C ILE A 397 2.89 12.05 -20.94
N ALA A 398 3.02 13.32 -20.54
CA ALA A 398 3.41 13.68 -19.18
C ALA A 398 2.33 13.30 -18.14
N ILE A 399 1.06 13.53 -18.48
CA ILE A 399 -0.08 13.11 -17.66
C ILE A 399 -0.07 11.59 -17.51
N ASP A 400 0.01 10.84 -18.62
CA ASP A 400 -0.02 9.38 -18.62
C ASP A 400 1.15 8.78 -17.82
N THR A 401 2.35 9.35 -17.98
CA THR A 401 3.55 8.96 -17.21
C THR A 401 3.33 9.16 -15.71
N LEU A 402 2.86 10.34 -15.29
CA LEU A 402 2.59 10.64 -13.88
C LEU A 402 1.45 9.77 -13.32
N VAL A 403 0.38 9.54 -14.10
CA VAL A 403 -0.72 8.66 -13.73
C VAL A 403 -0.19 7.23 -13.51
N GLN A 404 0.59 6.68 -14.43
CA GLN A 404 1.12 5.31 -14.32
C GLN A 404 2.05 5.19 -13.12
N LEU A 405 2.95 6.15 -12.88
CA LEU A 405 3.83 6.17 -11.70
C LEU A 405 3.02 6.22 -10.39
N ILE A 406 2.11 7.19 -10.25
CA ILE A 406 1.34 7.36 -9.00
C ILE A 406 0.41 6.17 -8.72
N THR A 407 -0.14 5.54 -9.76
CA THR A 407 -1.09 4.43 -9.61
C THR A 407 -0.44 3.05 -9.45
N SER A 408 0.83 2.88 -9.85
CA SER A 408 1.49 1.55 -9.91
C SER A 408 2.50 1.28 -8.80
N ILE A 409 2.88 2.31 -8.02
CA ILE A 409 3.73 2.12 -6.84
C ILE A 409 2.95 1.31 -5.80
N VAL A 410 3.46 0.13 -5.46
CA VAL A 410 2.89 -0.79 -4.48
C VAL A 410 3.50 -0.48 -3.12
N ARG A 411 2.66 -0.44 -2.08
CA ARG A 411 3.09 -0.24 -0.70
C ARG A 411 2.60 -1.39 0.18
N THR A 412 3.45 -1.79 1.12
CA THR A 412 3.12 -2.71 2.21
C THR A 412 2.65 -1.90 3.43
N PRO A 413 1.60 -2.33 4.16
CA PRO A 413 1.04 -1.58 5.29
C PRO A 413 1.96 -1.42 6.52
N ASP A 414 3.03 -2.21 6.65
CA ASP A 414 3.90 -2.26 7.84
C ASP A 414 5.09 -1.26 7.79
N ASP A 415 5.11 -0.38 6.79
CA ASP A 415 6.31 0.36 6.37
C ASP A 415 6.26 1.87 6.71
N ASP A 416 5.69 2.23 7.86
CA ASP A 416 5.60 3.63 8.33
C ASP A 416 6.97 4.33 8.52
N ASP A 417 8.07 3.56 8.56
CA ASP A 417 9.46 4.05 8.73
C ASP A 417 10.38 3.76 7.52
N SER A 418 9.85 3.26 6.39
CA SER A 418 10.74 2.81 5.31
C SER A 418 11.25 3.94 4.43
N VAL A 419 12.58 4.00 4.32
CA VAL A 419 13.35 4.89 3.44
C VAL A 419 12.90 4.81 1.96
N SER A 420 12.26 3.70 1.55
CA SER A 420 11.71 3.49 0.21
C SER A 420 10.54 4.43 -0.13
N ASN A 421 9.70 4.79 0.84
CA ASN A 421 8.57 5.70 0.64
C ASN A 421 9.03 7.13 0.28
N GLY A 422 10.20 7.55 0.77
CA GLY A 422 10.80 8.85 0.45
C GLY A 422 11.29 8.96 -1.00
N TYR A 423 11.67 7.85 -1.63
CA TYR A 423 12.24 7.85 -2.99
C TYR A 423 11.19 7.96 -4.09
N GLY A 424 10.09 7.21 -4.00
CA GLY A 424 8.96 7.36 -4.92
C GLY A 424 8.41 8.80 -4.88
N ARG A 425 8.30 9.36 -3.67
CA ARG A 425 7.93 10.76 -3.46
C ARG A 425 8.92 11.74 -4.08
N TYR A 426 10.22 11.52 -3.91
CA TYR A 426 11.25 12.36 -4.52
C TYR A 426 11.13 12.39 -6.05
N ILE A 427 11.07 11.23 -6.71
CA ILE A 427 10.95 11.16 -8.18
C ILE A 427 9.67 11.88 -8.65
N ILE A 428 8.52 11.56 -8.05
CA ILE A 428 7.25 12.16 -8.49
C ILE A 428 7.26 13.67 -8.33
N LEU A 429 7.67 14.20 -7.18
CA LEU A 429 7.67 15.65 -6.94
C LEU A 429 8.65 16.39 -7.85
N THR A 430 9.84 15.82 -8.11
CA THR A 430 10.80 16.42 -9.05
C THR A 430 10.31 16.36 -10.51
N LEU A 431 9.57 15.32 -10.91
CA LEU A 431 8.93 15.27 -12.23
C LEU A 431 7.77 16.26 -12.34
N VAL A 432 6.98 16.42 -11.29
CA VAL A 432 5.91 17.43 -11.23
C VAL A 432 6.51 18.83 -11.36
N GLU A 433 7.57 19.14 -10.62
CA GLU A 433 8.28 20.41 -10.73
C GLU A 433 8.74 20.70 -12.18
N ALA A 434 9.46 19.74 -12.79
CA ALA A 434 9.93 19.86 -14.17
C ALA A 434 8.79 19.98 -15.19
N ALA A 435 7.68 19.26 -15.00
CA ALA A 435 6.52 19.33 -15.87
C ALA A 435 5.78 20.67 -15.71
N THR A 436 5.69 21.19 -14.49
CA THR A 436 5.02 22.46 -14.17
C THR A 436 5.74 23.67 -14.78
N GLU A 437 7.07 23.62 -14.94
CA GLU A 437 7.82 24.65 -15.68
C GLU A 437 7.33 24.81 -17.13
N LYS A 438 6.93 23.70 -17.77
CA LYS A 438 6.43 23.69 -19.15
C LYS A 438 4.90 23.86 -19.21
N TRP A 439 4.18 23.30 -18.25
CA TRP A 439 2.71 23.25 -18.21
C TRP A 439 2.20 23.50 -16.78
N PRO A 440 1.80 24.73 -16.41
CA PRO A 440 1.43 25.08 -15.04
C PRO A 440 0.35 24.20 -14.39
N ASP A 441 -0.69 23.82 -15.16
CA ASP A 441 -1.84 23.05 -14.66
C ASP A 441 -1.72 21.53 -14.87
N ILE A 442 -0.52 21.03 -15.19
CA ILE A 442 -0.30 19.62 -15.54
C ILE A 442 -0.73 18.69 -14.41
N PHE A 443 -0.34 19.00 -13.17
CA PHE A 443 -0.62 18.14 -12.03
C PHE A 443 -2.11 18.12 -11.67
N GLN A 444 -2.82 19.24 -11.83
CA GLN A 444 -4.28 19.28 -11.66
C GLN A 444 -4.98 18.38 -12.68
N SER A 445 -4.48 18.37 -13.93
CA SER A 445 -4.97 17.47 -14.99
C SER A 445 -4.66 16.01 -14.70
N THR A 446 -3.46 15.71 -14.18
CA THR A 446 -3.06 14.38 -13.69
C THR A 446 -4.00 13.90 -12.60
N LEU A 447 -4.28 14.72 -11.57
CA LEU A 447 -5.23 14.39 -10.51
C LEU A 447 -6.63 14.14 -11.08
N GLY A 448 -7.08 14.96 -12.04
CA GLY A 448 -8.33 14.75 -12.77
C GLY A 448 -8.42 13.37 -13.41
N SER A 449 -7.36 12.93 -14.09
CA SER A 449 -7.28 11.61 -14.72
C SER A 449 -7.28 10.48 -13.67
N ILE A 450 -6.46 10.62 -12.61
CA ILE A 450 -6.35 9.62 -11.53
C ILE A 450 -7.70 9.41 -10.84
N PHE A 451 -8.35 10.48 -10.38
CA PHE A 451 -9.63 10.37 -9.67
C PHE A 451 -10.76 9.93 -10.59
N SER A 452 -10.78 10.33 -11.87
CA SER A 452 -11.76 9.82 -12.84
C SER A 452 -11.62 8.30 -13.03
N LYS A 453 -10.37 7.80 -13.15
CA LYS A 453 -10.08 6.36 -13.23
C LYS A 453 -10.45 5.65 -11.93
N ALA A 454 -10.18 6.24 -10.77
CA ALA A 454 -10.55 5.71 -9.47
C ALA A 454 -12.08 5.60 -9.31
N ILE A 455 -12.84 6.62 -9.71
CA ILE A 455 -14.31 6.61 -9.68
C ILE A 455 -14.87 5.52 -10.60
N ALA A 456 -14.37 5.42 -11.84
CA ALA A 456 -14.78 4.37 -12.77
C ALA A 456 -14.51 2.96 -12.20
N THR A 457 -13.35 2.79 -11.57
CA THR A 457 -12.93 1.52 -10.94
C THR A 457 -13.78 1.18 -9.71
N HIS A 458 -14.13 2.18 -8.89
CA HIS A 458 -14.99 2.04 -7.71
C HIS A 458 -16.41 1.59 -8.09
N ILE A 459 -16.94 2.05 -9.22
CA ILE A 459 -18.27 1.65 -9.73
C ILE A 459 -18.25 0.23 -10.28
N ALA A 460 -17.11 -0.24 -10.80
CA ALA A 460 -17.05 -1.41 -11.66
C ALA A 460 -16.96 -2.77 -10.92
N ASN A 461 -16.34 -2.91 -9.73
CA ASN A 461 -16.25 -4.18 -8.96
C ASN A 461 -15.54 -4.07 -7.58
N SER A 462 -15.69 -5.09 -6.72
CA SER A 462 -15.02 -5.22 -5.40
C SER A 462 -13.49 -5.33 -5.47
N ALA A 463 -12.92 -5.89 -6.54
CA ALA A 463 -11.48 -5.89 -6.81
C ALA A 463 -10.90 -4.47 -7.04
N GLY A 464 -11.76 -3.50 -7.39
CA GLY A 464 -11.39 -2.10 -7.54
C GLY A 464 -11.02 -1.41 -6.23
N ALA A 465 -11.39 -2.00 -5.09
CA ALA A 465 -11.16 -1.46 -3.76
C ALA A 465 -9.66 -1.31 -3.41
N VAL A 466 -8.85 -2.31 -3.78
CA VAL A 466 -7.39 -2.33 -3.52
C VAL A 466 -6.69 -1.25 -4.35
N ASN A 467 -7.17 -1.00 -5.57
CA ASN A 467 -6.58 0.02 -6.44
C ASN A 467 -6.91 1.44 -5.94
N VAL A 468 -8.14 1.68 -5.48
CA VAL A 468 -8.52 2.98 -4.88
C VAL A 468 -7.70 3.26 -3.63
N GLN A 469 -7.53 2.26 -2.76
CA GLN A 469 -6.70 2.37 -1.56
C GLN A 469 -5.26 2.76 -1.88
N LYS A 470 -4.61 2.08 -2.85
CA LYS A 470 -3.24 2.40 -3.28
C LYS A 470 -3.13 3.83 -3.80
N ILE A 471 -4.09 4.27 -4.60
CA ILE A 471 -4.13 5.63 -5.16
C ILE A 471 -4.20 6.67 -4.03
N LEU A 472 -5.12 6.50 -3.08
CA LEU A 472 -5.27 7.43 -1.95
C LEU A 472 -4.01 7.46 -1.09
N ALA A 473 -3.42 6.30 -0.79
CA ALA A 473 -2.18 6.21 -0.03
C ALA A 473 -1.01 6.92 -0.73
N ASN A 474 -0.87 6.71 -2.03
CA ASN A 474 0.21 7.31 -2.82
C ASN A 474 0.10 8.83 -2.85
N ILE A 475 -1.09 9.37 -3.13
CA ILE A 475 -1.35 10.83 -3.15
C ILE A 475 -1.14 11.45 -1.76
N THR A 476 -1.63 10.81 -0.71
CA THR A 476 -1.52 11.33 0.67
C THR A 476 -0.05 11.50 1.08
N LEU A 477 0.77 10.48 0.83
CA LEU A 477 2.18 10.49 1.24
C LEU A 477 3.03 11.54 0.49
N LEU A 478 2.65 11.93 -0.74
CA LEU A 478 3.36 12.99 -1.47
C LEU A 478 3.40 14.30 -0.67
N PHE A 479 2.36 14.57 0.11
CA PHE A 479 2.15 15.84 0.78
C PHE A 479 2.08 15.73 2.31
N GLU A 480 2.22 14.54 2.85
CA GLU A 480 2.24 14.31 4.29
C GLU A 480 3.56 14.78 4.93
N ASP A 481 3.47 15.46 6.07
CA ASP A 481 4.63 15.91 6.85
C ASP A 481 5.16 14.73 7.69
N GLY A 482 6.34 14.21 7.33
CA GLY A 482 7.05 13.19 8.10
C GLY A 482 7.82 13.82 9.26
N GLY A 483 8.00 13.08 10.34
CA GLY A 483 8.56 13.59 11.60
C GLY A 483 10.06 13.92 11.59
N SER A 484 10.72 14.03 10.42
CA SER A 484 12.16 14.23 10.32
C SER A 484 12.56 15.72 10.21
N GLN A 485 13.72 16.07 10.79
CA GLN A 485 14.16 17.48 11.00
C GLN A 485 14.52 18.26 9.73
N ASP A 486 14.56 17.62 8.55
CA ASP A 486 14.98 18.21 7.27
C ASP A 486 13.82 18.41 6.26
N GLU A 487 12.56 18.39 6.72
CA GLU A 487 11.41 18.47 5.80
C GLU A 487 11.03 19.91 5.41
N GLU A 488 11.08 20.18 4.09
CA GLU A 488 10.28 21.22 3.47
C GLU A 488 8.81 21.06 3.88
N LYS A 489 8.19 22.14 4.38
CA LYS A 489 6.78 22.18 4.76
C LYS A 489 5.93 21.62 3.61
N SER A 490 4.96 20.75 3.90
CA SER A 490 3.97 20.24 2.94
C SER A 490 3.50 21.29 1.90
N ASN A 491 3.21 22.51 2.36
CA ASN A 491 2.72 23.62 1.54
C ASN A 491 3.72 24.16 0.49
N THR A 492 5.02 23.93 0.64
CA THR A 492 6.04 24.44 -0.30
C THR A 492 6.44 23.40 -1.35
N ARG A 493 5.91 22.17 -1.26
CA ARG A 493 6.27 21.08 -2.16
C ARG A 493 5.67 21.30 -3.55
N PRO A 494 6.38 20.90 -4.63
CA PRO A 494 5.86 21.00 -5.99
C PRO A 494 4.49 20.31 -6.14
N GLY A 495 3.54 20.99 -6.77
CA GLY A 495 2.19 20.46 -7.01
C GLY A 495 1.24 20.50 -5.81
N PHE A 496 1.66 20.93 -4.61
CA PHE A 496 0.76 21.02 -3.45
C PHE A 496 -0.42 21.98 -3.69
N SER A 497 -0.17 23.15 -4.28
CA SER A 497 -1.23 24.11 -4.61
C SER A 497 -2.29 23.53 -5.55
N ALA A 498 -1.85 22.79 -6.57
CA ALA A 498 -2.74 22.08 -7.49
C ALA A 498 -3.51 20.94 -6.80
N PHE A 499 -2.88 20.21 -5.88
CA PHE A 499 -3.55 19.21 -5.05
C PHE A 499 -4.62 19.82 -4.13
N GLN A 500 -4.26 20.85 -3.38
CA GLN A 500 -5.18 21.56 -2.49
C GLN A 500 -6.38 22.12 -3.26
N LEU A 501 -6.13 22.82 -4.38
CA LEU A 501 -7.18 23.37 -5.24
C LEU A 501 -8.09 22.28 -5.82
N TYR A 502 -7.51 21.18 -6.32
CA TYR A 502 -8.28 20.06 -6.88
C TYR A 502 -9.22 19.45 -5.83
N ILE A 503 -8.71 19.16 -4.63
CA ILE A 503 -9.52 18.61 -3.54
C ILE A 503 -10.64 19.58 -3.16
N MET A 504 -10.38 20.88 -3.10
CA MET A 504 -11.41 21.89 -2.80
C MET A 504 -12.48 22.01 -3.89
N GLN A 505 -12.13 21.86 -5.16
CA GLN A 505 -13.08 21.89 -6.29
C GLN A 505 -13.93 20.61 -6.39
N HIS A 506 -13.35 19.46 -6.03
CA HIS A 506 -13.95 18.13 -6.22
C HIS A 506 -14.21 17.36 -4.92
N TRP A 507 -14.27 18.05 -3.78
CA TRP A 507 -14.36 17.43 -2.45
C TRP A 507 -15.53 16.45 -2.32
N ARG A 508 -16.67 16.73 -2.98
CA ARG A 508 -17.85 15.84 -2.94
C ARG A 508 -17.59 14.52 -3.63
N GLN A 509 -17.01 14.56 -4.83
CA GLN A 509 -16.67 13.37 -5.60
C GLN A 509 -15.62 12.55 -4.86
N VAL A 510 -14.60 13.23 -4.32
CA VAL A 510 -13.53 12.60 -3.55
C VAL A 510 -14.06 11.95 -2.27
N LEU A 511 -14.93 12.64 -1.52
CA LEU A 511 -15.55 12.09 -0.30
C LEU A 511 -16.40 10.84 -0.60
N LEU A 512 -17.13 10.84 -1.73
CA LEU A 512 -17.96 9.70 -2.13
C LEU A 512 -17.15 8.43 -2.48
N LEU A 513 -15.87 8.58 -2.86
CA LEU A 513 -15.00 7.44 -3.20
C LEU A 513 -14.72 6.54 -2.00
N PHE A 514 -14.63 7.09 -0.79
CA PHE A 514 -14.15 6.34 0.37
C PHE A 514 -15.14 6.29 1.54
N VAL A 515 -16.06 7.25 1.71
CA VAL A 515 -16.91 7.32 2.92
C VAL A 515 -17.75 6.05 3.15
N ASN A 516 -18.20 5.40 2.08
CA ASN A 516 -19.00 4.17 2.13
C ASN A 516 -18.23 2.95 1.62
N HIS A 517 -16.91 3.06 1.47
CA HIS A 517 -16.10 2.01 0.88
C HIS A 517 -16.02 0.78 1.81
N PRO A 518 -15.99 -0.47 1.30
CA PRO A 518 -15.95 -1.66 2.15
C PRO A 518 -14.65 -1.77 2.98
N SER A 519 -13.49 -1.39 2.43
CA SER A 519 -12.22 -1.36 3.17
C SER A 519 -12.17 -0.18 4.15
N MET A 520 -11.96 -0.48 5.44
CA MET A 520 -11.77 0.52 6.51
C MET A 520 -10.49 1.34 6.31
N GLU A 521 -9.41 0.72 5.86
CA GLU A 521 -8.14 1.39 5.56
C GLU A 521 -8.31 2.46 4.47
N CYS A 522 -9.09 2.17 3.43
CA CYS A 522 -9.45 3.14 2.40
C CYS A 522 -10.22 4.34 2.98
N ARG A 523 -11.12 4.11 3.96
CA ARG A 523 -11.84 5.21 4.63
C ARG A 523 -10.88 6.08 5.43
N ALA A 524 -10.01 5.46 6.24
CA ALA A 524 -9.03 6.16 7.06
C ALA A 524 -8.10 7.02 6.20
N LEU A 525 -7.54 6.43 5.13
CA LEU A 525 -6.68 7.14 4.17
C LEU A 525 -7.41 8.29 3.48
N GLY A 526 -8.69 8.13 3.14
CA GLY A 526 -9.49 9.21 2.58
C GLY A 526 -9.64 10.40 3.53
N TYR A 527 -9.92 10.17 4.82
CA TYR A 527 -9.99 11.24 5.82
C TYR A 527 -8.63 11.90 6.07
N ARG A 528 -7.55 11.09 6.12
CA ARG A 528 -6.17 11.59 6.22
C ARG A 528 -5.79 12.46 5.03
N MET A 529 -6.14 12.07 3.81
CA MET A 529 -5.92 12.84 2.59
C MET A 529 -6.61 14.22 2.63
N LEU A 530 -7.87 14.28 3.08
CA LEU A 530 -8.58 15.55 3.25
C LEU A 530 -7.94 16.45 4.34
N THR A 531 -7.28 15.83 5.32
CA THR A 531 -6.53 16.55 6.35
C THR A 531 -5.24 17.12 5.78
N VAL A 532 -4.47 16.30 5.05
CA VAL A 532 -3.23 16.72 4.37
C VAL A 532 -3.50 17.82 3.33
N SER A 533 -4.66 17.80 2.65
CA SER A 533 -5.04 18.84 1.69
C SER A 533 -5.44 20.17 2.33
N LYS A 534 -5.55 20.25 3.67
CA LYS A 534 -6.00 21.45 4.40
C LYS A 534 -7.33 21.99 3.89
N LEU A 535 -8.33 21.11 3.79
CA LEU A 535 -9.66 21.41 3.23
C LEU A 535 -10.31 22.68 3.83
N TRP A 536 -9.99 23.02 5.08
CA TRP A 536 -10.54 24.16 5.81
C TRP A 536 -9.95 25.53 5.42
N GLU A 537 -8.85 25.58 4.67
CA GLU A 537 -8.24 26.81 4.16
C GLU A 537 -8.92 27.33 2.87
N TYR A 538 -10.11 26.82 2.54
CA TYR A 538 -10.84 27.11 1.29
C TYR A 538 -11.19 28.60 1.08
N ASP A 539 -11.21 29.40 2.13
CA ASP A 539 -11.42 30.85 2.06
C ASP A 539 -10.12 31.64 1.89
N MET A 540 -8.96 30.99 2.07
CA MET A 540 -7.63 31.56 1.86
C MET A 540 -7.08 31.26 0.45
N VAL A 541 -7.61 30.24 -0.22
CA VAL A 541 -7.20 29.81 -1.56
C VAL A 541 -8.05 30.49 -2.63
N GLU A 542 -7.40 31.19 -3.56
CA GLU A 542 -8.07 31.94 -4.63
C GLU A 542 -8.88 31.00 -5.55
N GLY A 543 -10.15 31.32 -5.76
CA GLY A 543 -11.07 30.51 -6.57
C GLY A 543 -11.66 29.27 -5.90
N ALA A 544 -11.27 28.91 -4.67
CA ALA A 544 -11.81 27.74 -3.96
C ALA A 544 -13.11 28.03 -3.19
N SER A 545 -13.34 29.28 -2.77
CA SER A 545 -14.46 29.68 -1.92
C SER A 545 -15.85 29.38 -2.50
N ASP A 546 -15.96 29.35 -3.83
CA ASP A 546 -17.23 29.19 -4.52
C ASP A 546 -17.69 27.73 -4.60
N TYR A 547 -16.80 26.78 -4.33
CA TYR A 547 -17.06 25.33 -4.45
C TYR A 547 -17.46 24.67 -3.12
N ILE A 548 -17.09 25.26 -1.99
CA ILE A 548 -17.36 24.71 -0.67
C ILE A 548 -18.46 25.53 0.03
N ASP A 549 -19.65 24.94 0.14
CA ASP A 549 -20.67 25.39 1.09
C ASP A 549 -20.42 24.74 2.46
N PRO A 550 -20.05 25.51 3.50
CA PRO A 550 -19.73 24.99 4.82
C PRO A 550 -20.89 24.21 5.46
N ASN A 551 -22.15 24.57 5.16
CA ASN A 551 -23.33 23.89 5.71
C ASN A 551 -23.59 22.55 5.02
N VAL A 552 -23.24 22.42 3.74
CA VAL A 552 -23.36 21.14 3.02
C VAL A 552 -22.25 20.20 3.47
N LEU A 553 -21.00 20.70 3.56
CA LEU A 553 -19.87 19.93 4.06
C LEU A 553 -20.12 19.46 5.50
N ALA A 554 -20.50 20.37 6.40
CA ALA A 554 -20.82 20.04 7.79
C ALA A 554 -21.87 18.94 7.95
N ARG A 555 -22.95 18.98 7.16
CA ARG A 555 -23.99 17.95 7.19
C ARG A 555 -23.47 16.59 6.72
N LEU A 556 -22.69 16.55 5.64
CA LEU A 556 -22.11 15.30 5.14
C LEU A 556 -21.10 14.68 6.13
N LEU A 557 -20.29 15.51 6.79
CA LEU A 557 -19.38 15.05 7.84
C LEU A 557 -20.15 14.51 9.05
N ALA A 558 -21.22 15.20 9.47
CA ALA A 558 -22.08 14.73 10.56
C ALA A 558 -22.74 13.38 10.22
N ASP A 559 -23.34 13.26 9.03
CA ASP A 559 -23.98 12.02 8.57
C ASP A 559 -22.99 10.85 8.51
N ALA A 560 -21.76 11.10 8.03
CA ALA A 560 -20.71 10.09 7.99
C ALA A 560 -20.25 9.69 9.40
N TRP A 561 -20.08 10.65 10.32
CA TRP A 561 -19.66 10.40 11.69
C TRP A 561 -20.65 9.49 12.42
N PHE A 562 -21.93 9.86 12.41
CA PHE A 562 -22.96 9.07 13.08
C PHE A 562 -23.20 7.71 12.41
N ARG A 563 -22.94 7.58 11.10
CA ARG A 563 -22.94 6.29 10.41
C ARG A 563 -21.86 5.35 10.96
N HIS A 564 -20.61 5.82 11.11
CA HIS A 564 -19.53 5.02 11.70
C HIS A 564 -19.83 4.68 13.17
N MET A 565 -20.36 5.62 13.96
CA MET A 565 -20.76 5.33 15.34
C MET A 565 -21.82 4.22 15.43
N LYS A 566 -22.80 4.25 14.52
CA LYS A 566 -23.84 3.21 14.42
C LYS A 566 -23.29 1.87 13.97
N ASN A 567 -22.42 1.85 12.97
CA ASN A 567 -21.78 0.63 12.49
C ASN A 567 -20.96 -0.02 13.61
N ARG A 568 -20.15 0.76 14.32
CA ARG A 568 -19.36 0.27 15.45
C ARG A 568 -20.20 -0.30 16.59
N TYR A 569 -21.41 0.24 16.80
CA TYR A 569 -22.34 -0.30 17.80
C TYR A 569 -22.95 -1.64 17.34
N LEU A 570 -23.21 -1.80 16.03
CA LEU A 570 -23.82 -2.99 15.43
C LEU A 570 -22.82 -4.13 15.16
N TYR A 571 -21.56 -3.81 14.83
CA TYR A 571 -20.53 -4.77 14.40
C TYR A 571 -19.38 -4.84 15.42
N PHE A 572 -18.86 -6.05 15.67
CA PHE A 572 -17.84 -6.30 16.71
C PHE A 572 -16.38 -6.12 16.24
N GLU A 573 -16.12 -5.59 15.04
CA GLU A 573 -14.77 -5.30 14.52
C GLU A 573 -14.25 -3.96 15.08
N LYS A 574 -14.03 -3.92 16.39
CA LYS A 574 -13.79 -2.66 17.13
C LYS A 574 -12.45 -1.98 16.82
N GLU A 575 -11.41 -2.75 16.50
CA GLU A 575 -10.04 -2.22 16.40
C GLU A 575 -9.82 -1.45 15.08
N THR A 576 -10.31 -1.98 13.95
CA THR A 576 -10.14 -1.32 12.64
C THR A 576 -11.01 -0.08 12.47
N GLU A 577 -12.25 -0.09 12.99
CA GLU A 577 -13.15 1.07 12.92
C GLU A 577 -12.73 2.19 13.88
N ALA A 578 -12.01 1.87 14.97
CA ALA A 578 -11.42 2.88 15.84
C ALA A 578 -10.37 3.73 15.12
N CYS A 579 -9.48 3.11 14.32
CA CYS A 579 -8.49 3.83 13.52
C CYS A 579 -9.13 4.81 12.52
N VAL A 580 -10.22 4.40 11.86
CA VAL A 580 -10.98 5.28 10.95
C VAL A 580 -11.53 6.49 11.70
N LEU A 581 -12.09 6.27 12.89
CA LEU A 581 -12.64 7.35 13.72
C LEU A 581 -11.56 8.29 14.26
N ASP A 582 -10.34 7.79 14.52
CA ASP A 582 -9.23 8.63 14.98
C ASP A 582 -8.79 9.59 13.87
N GLU A 583 -8.63 9.11 12.63
CA GLU A 583 -8.34 9.94 11.45
C GLU A 583 -9.48 10.92 11.14
N PHE A 584 -10.73 10.48 11.30
CA PHE A 584 -11.88 11.34 11.05
C PHE A 584 -12.06 12.41 12.14
N GLU A 585 -11.83 12.07 13.41
CA GLU A 585 -11.77 13.03 14.51
C GLU A 585 -10.71 14.08 14.25
N ASN A 586 -9.52 13.66 13.80
CA ASN A 586 -8.42 14.55 13.44
C ASN A 586 -8.82 15.54 12.32
N LEU A 587 -9.49 15.06 11.26
CA LEU A 587 -10.02 15.90 10.19
C LEU A 587 -11.02 16.95 10.72
N ILE A 588 -12.00 16.54 11.54
CA ILE A 588 -13.02 17.45 12.09
C ILE A 588 -12.38 18.52 12.98
N VAL A 589 -11.43 18.11 13.82
CA VAL A 589 -10.68 19.00 14.72
C VAL A 589 -9.90 20.06 13.92
N HIS A 590 -9.25 19.67 12.82
CA HIS A 590 -8.57 20.61 11.94
C HIS A 590 -9.54 21.51 11.16
N CYS A 591 -10.68 20.96 10.69
CA CYS A 591 -11.73 21.74 10.06
C CYS A 591 -12.26 22.89 10.94
N CYS A 592 -12.14 22.74 12.27
CA CYS A 592 -12.53 23.77 13.22
C CYS A 592 -11.54 24.95 13.32
N GLN A 593 -10.40 24.93 12.60
CA GLN A 593 -9.52 26.09 12.44
C GLN A 593 -10.19 27.22 11.65
N ASN A 594 -11.07 26.87 10.71
CA ASN A 594 -11.91 27.85 10.03
C ASN A 594 -13.18 28.15 10.84
N THR A 595 -13.34 29.39 11.31
CA THR A 595 -14.46 29.75 12.20
C THR A 595 -15.85 29.57 11.55
N LYS A 596 -16.00 29.82 10.24
CA LYS A 596 -17.28 29.66 9.53
C LYS A 596 -17.66 28.17 9.45
N LEU A 597 -16.69 27.34 9.02
CA LEU A 597 -16.87 25.90 8.94
C LEU A 597 -17.08 25.26 10.31
N ALA A 598 -16.31 25.68 11.33
CA ALA A 598 -16.48 25.23 12.71
C ALA A 598 -17.92 25.45 13.20
N LYS A 599 -18.47 26.65 13.03
CA LYS A 599 -19.85 26.96 13.44
C LYS A 599 -20.86 26.08 12.72
N ALA A 600 -20.69 25.85 11.41
CA ALA A 600 -21.58 24.98 10.63
C ALA A 600 -21.49 23.51 11.06
N ILE A 601 -20.29 22.99 11.32
CA ILE A 601 -20.04 21.63 11.83
C ILE A 601 -20.76 21.44 13.16
N HIS A 602 -20.46 22.27 14.15
CA HIS A 602 -21.06 22.10 15.48
C HIS A 602 -22.58 22.28 15.48
N THR A 603 -23.11 23.16 14.63
CA THR A 603 -24.57 23.31 14.43
C THR A 603 -25.17 22.01 13.88
N SER A 604 -24.57 21.43 12.84
CA SER A 604 -25.04 20.20 12.19
C SER A 604 -24.96 18.99 13.13
N PHE A 605 -23.85 18.86 13.86
CA PHE A 605 -23.66 17.80 14.86
C PHE A 605 -24.66 17.92 16.01
N LEU A 606 -24.89 19.13 16.53
CA LEU A 606 -25.84 19.34 17.61
C LEU A 606 -27.28 19.05 17.16
N ASP A 607 -27.64 19.45 15.94
CA ASP A 607 -28.96 19.16 15.36
C ASP A 607 -29.16 17.65 15.15
N ALA A 608 -28.12 16.92 14.70
CA ALA A 608 -28.16 15.47 14.57
C ALA A 608 -28.27 14.75 15.92
N ILE A 609 -27.55 15.21 16.95
CA ILE A 609 -27.66 14.70 18.33
C ILE A 609 -29.09 14.89 18.84
N LEU A 610 -29.65 16.09 18.72
CA LEU A 610 -31.02 16.40 19.15
C LEU A 610 -32.09 15.67 18.31
N GLY A 611 -31.72 15.20 17.12
CA GLY A 611 -32.51 14.29 16.28
C GLY A 611 -32.37 12.81 16.62
N GLY A 612 -31.58 12.45 17.64
CA GLY A 612 -31.42 11.08 18.12
C GLY A 612 -30.37 10.23 17.39
N ALA A 613 -29.41 10.85 16.69
CA ALA A 613 -28.39 10.13 15.94
C ALA A 613 -27.50 9.20 16.79
N LEU A 614 -27.39 9.45 18.10
CA LEU A 614 -26.67 8.60 19.07
C LEU A 614 -27.57 7.63 19.85
N GLU A 615 -28.89 7.68 19.71
CA GLU A 615 -29.82 6.95 20.58
C GLU A 615 -30.75 6.00 19.81
N ILE A 616 -30.88 6.20 18.49
CA ILE A 616 -31.67 5.35 17.60
C ILE A 616 -30.78 4.18 17.11
N PHE A 617 -30.49 3.23 18.01
CA PHE A 617 -29.89 1.95 17.63
C PHE A 617 -30.97 0.87 17.51
N PRO A 618 -31.06 0.14 16.39
CA PRO A 618 -32.04 -0.93 16.25
C PRO A 618 -31.76 -2.05 17.27
N PRO A 619 -32.80 -2.77 17.74
CA PRO A 619 -32.60 -3.98 18.52
C PRO A 619 -31.83 -4.99 17.70
N VAL A 620 -30.66 -5.42 18.20
CA VAL A 620 -29.73 -6.27 17.47
C VAL A 620 -30.24 -7.73 17.48
N ASP A 621 -30.77 -8.21 16.35
CA ASP A 621 -30.91 -9.65 16.13
C ASP A 621 -29.55 -10.23 15.72
N LEU A 622 -28.81 -10.70 16.72
CA LEU A 622 -27.47 -11.27 16.57
C LEU A 622 -27.43 -12.43 15.55
N LYS A 623 -28.54 -13.14 15.32
CA LYS A 623 -28.59 -14.26 14.38
C LYS A 623 -28.71 -13.79 12.93
N ALA A 624 -29.59 -12.82 12.66
CA ALA A 624 -29.76 -12.27 11.32
C ALA A 624 -28.49 -11.57 10.81
N LEU A 625 -27.78 -10.84 11.69
CA LEU A 625 -26.51 -10.18 11.36
C LEU A 625 -25.34 -11.16 11.16
N GLN A 626 -25.32 -12.28 11.90
CA GLN A 626 -24.34 -13.35 11.70
C GLN A 626 -24.58 -14.10 10.38
N GLU A 627 -25.82 -14.34 10.00
CA GLU A 627 -26.18 -14.92 8.70
C GLU A 627 -25.86 -13.97 7.54
N GLU A 628 -26.10 -12.66 7.69
CA GLU A 628 -25.74 -11.65 6.68
C GLU A 628 -24.22 -11.51 6.52
N LYS A 629 -23.46 -11.49 7.63
CA LYS A 629 -21.99 -11.49 7.61
C LYS A 629 -21.42 -12.77 7.01
N LYS A 630 -22.00 -13.93 7.33
CA LYS A 630 -21.59 -15.22 6.75
C LYS A 630 -21.82 -15.24 5.23
N ASN A 631 -22.98 -14.75 4.77
CA ASN A 631 -23.28 -14.59 3.35
C ASN A 631 -22.38 -13.55 2.63
N LEU A 632 -21.82 -12.57 3.35
CA LEU A 632 -20.85 -11.60 2.83
C LEU A 632 -19.42 -12.14 2.81
N LEU A 633 -19.00 -12.87 3.86
CA LEU A 633 -17.70 -13.55 3.91
C LEU A 633 -17.63 -14.68 2.86
N GLU A 634 -18.67 -15.49 2.72
CA GLU A 634 -18.76 -16.52 1.67
C GLU A 634 -18.73 -15.91 0.25
N LYS A 635 -19.18 -14.66 0.08
CA LYS A 635 -19.07 -13.91 -1.19
C LYS A 635 -17.67 -13.31 -1.42
N MET A 636 -16.90 -13.07 -0.36
CA MET A 636 -15.52 -12.55 -0.43
C MET A 636 -14.51 -13.69 -0.57
N GLU A 637 -14.69 -14.79 0.15
CA GLU A 637 -13.86 -16.00 0.06
C GLU A 637 -14.08 -16.76 -1.25
N ALA A 638 -15.24 -16.62 -1.90
CA ALA A 638 -15.48 -17.16 -3.25
C ALA A 638 -14.82 -16.34 -4.39
N ALA A 639 -14.23 -15.18 -4.09
CA ALA A 639 -13.57 -14.33 -5.08
C ALA A 639 -12.05 -14.58 -5.21
N ASP A 640 -11.45 -15.31 -4.27
CA ASP A 640 -10.07 -15.78 -4.33
C ASP A 640 -10.07 -17.32 -4.32
N PHE A 641 -9.43 -17.92 -5.32
CA PHE A 641 -9.24 -19.36 -5.61
C PHE A 641 -10.13 -19.99 -6.72
N ASN A 642 -9.47 -20.25 -7.86
CA ASN A 642 -9.89 -21.23 -8.87
C ASN A 642 -9.49 -22.67 -8.44
N PRO A 643 -10.17 -23.72 -8.96
CA PRO A 643 -10.40 -24.97 -8.24
C PRO A 643 -9.43 -26.10 -8.60
N SER A 644 -9.14 -26.99 -7.64
CA SER A 644 -8.86 -28.40 -7.97
C SER A 644 -9.06 -29.36 -6.77
N ASN A 645 -9.92 -30.35 -7.03
CA ASN A 645 -9.99 -31.73 -6.52
C ASN A 645 -10.38 -32.04 -5.06
N ASP A 646 -11.61 -32.55 -4.93
CA ASP A 646 -12.01 -33.84 -4.31
C ASP A 646 -11.42 -34.24 -2.95
N THR A 647 -12.22 -34.17 -1.87
CA THR A 647 -13.01 -35.33 -1.36
C THR A 647 -13.67 -35.03 0.00
N GLN A 648 -15.01 -35.16 0.02
CA GLN A 648 -15.87 -35.89 0.96
C GLN A 648 -15.65 -35.88 2.51
N ASN A 649 -16.82 -35.72 3.17
CA ASN A 649 -17.28 -36.25 4.47
C ASN A 649 -17.06 -35.37 5.72
N VAL A 650 -17.99 -35.19 6.65
CA VAL A 650 -19.35 -35.73 6.89
C VAL A 650 -20.01 -34.82 7.95
N VAL A 651 -21.31 -34.55 7.76
CA VAL A 651 -22.22 -34.03 8.79
C VAL A 651 -22.40 -35.07 9.88
N SER A 652 -22.24 -34.72 11.17
CA SER A 652 -23.01 -35.23 12.34
C SER A 652 -22.42 -34.69 13.65
N SER A 653 -23.06 -33.72 14.32
CA SER A 653 -24.00 -33.91 15.44
C SER A 653 -23.35 -33.81 16.83
N LEU A 654 -23.80 -32.85 17.66
CA LEU A 654 -24.57 -33.12 18.89
C LEU A 654 -24.71 -31.85 19.76
N SER A 655 -25.94 -31.38 19.82
CA SER A 655 -26.51 -30.61 20.94
C SER A 655 -26.62 -31.48 22.19
N VAL A 656 -26.80 -30.82 23.36
CA VAL A 656 -27.44 -31.26 24.65
C VAL A 656 -26.65 -30.61 25.81
N VAL A 657 -27.17 -29.83 26.78
CA VAL A 657 -28.56 -29.59 27.22
C VAL A 657 -28.65 -28.47 28.29
N GLN A 658 -29.87 -27.90 28.41
CA GLN A 658 -30.55 -27.29 29.58
C GLN A 658 -30.49 -25.77 29.87
N GLY A 659 -31.61 -25.11 29.49
CA GLY A 659 -32.27 -24.07 30.28
C GLY A 659 -32.70 -22.83 29.46
N PRO A 660 -33.99 -22.61 29.15
CA PRO A 660 -34.44 -21.34 28.59
C PRO A 660 -34.61 -20.32 29.72
N THR A 661 -33.61 -19.44 29.91
CA THR A 661 -33.83 -18.17 30.63
C THR A 661 -34.43 -17.14 29.68
N PRO A 662 -35.56 -16.50 30.02
CA PRO A 662 -36.14 -15.45 29.20
C PRO A 662 -35.37 -14.15 29.45
N SER A 663 -34.39 -13.81 28.60
CA SER A 663 -33.74 -12.49 28.65
C SER A 663 -33.36 -11.89 27.29
N ASN A 664 -33.83 -12.43 26.17
CA ASN A 664 -33.70 -11.78 24.86
C ASN A 664 -34.85 -10.78 24.61
N GLN A 665 -35.03 -9.82 25.52
CA GLN A 665 -35.69 -8.55 25.18
C GLN A 665 -34.58 -7.50 25.11
N SER A 666 -34.42 -6.85 23.96
CA SER A 666 -33.41 -5.81 23.74
C SER A 666 -33.58 -4.68 24.76
N ARG A 667 -32.69 -4.61 25.76
CA ARG A 667 -32.61 -3.47 26.67
C ARG A 667 -31.94 -2.30 25.94
N PRO A 668 -32.38 -1.04 26.17
CA PRO A 668 -31.68 0.13 25.64
C PRO A 668 -30.24 0.22 26.21
N PRO A 669 -29.29 0.81 25.47
CA PRO A 669 -27.90 0.93 25.92
C PRO A 669 -27.82 1.76 27.21
N GLN A 670 -26.88 1.41 28.09
CA GLN A 670 -26.71 2.06 29.38
C GLN A 670 -25.49 2.99 29.39
N PHE A 671 -25.70 4.27 29.76
CA PHE A 671 -24.61 5.22 29.97
C PHE A 671 -24.22 5.25 31.45
N LEU A 672 -23.19 4.48 31.83
CA LEU A 672 -22.68 4.40 33.20
C LEU A 672 -21.15 4.52 33.21
N VAL A 673 -20.62 5.63 33.71
CA VAL A 673 -19.17 5.93 33.63
C VAL A 673 -18.58 6.14 35.03
N THR A 674 -19.32 6.80 35.91
CA THR A 674 -18.82 7.30 37.19
C THR A 674 -18.76 6.22 38.29
N PRO A 675 -19.75 5.32 38.45
CA PRO A 675 -19.70 4.24 39.42
C PRO A 675 -18.67 3.16 39.04
N LYS A 676 -17.40 3.37 39.43
CA LYS A 676 -16.28 2.48 39.04
C LYS A 676 -16.46 1.01 39.43
N PHE A 677 -17.27 0.71 40.43
CA PHE A 677 -17.56 -0.66 40.87
C PHE A 677 -18.50 -1.43 39.93
N LEU A 678 -19.20 -0.76 39.02
CA LEU A 678 -20.07 -1.37 38.01
C LEU A 678 -19.37 -1.61 36.66
N LYS A 679 -18.11 -1.18 36.50
CA LYS A 679 -17.39 -1.28 35.22
C LYS A 679 -17.23 -2.72 34.70
N ASN A 680 -17.17 -3.70 35.60
CA ASN A 680 -17.03 -5.11 35.22
C ASN A 680 -18.38 -5.79 34.88
N GLU A 681 -19.50 -5.10 35.11
CA GLU A 681 -20.87 -5.59 34.89
C GLU A 681 -21.47 -5.05 33.57
N LEU A 682 -20.77 -4.16 32.88
CA LEU A 682 -21.21 -3.56 31.61
C LEU A 682 -20.97 -4.50 30.43
N GLU A 683 -21.92 -4.55 29.51
CA GLU A 683 -21.76 -5.32 28.27
C GLU A 683 -20.79 -4.60 27.31
N ILE A 684 -20.25 -5.38 26.36
CA ILE A 684 -19.36 -4.87 25.31
C ILE A 684 -20.04 -3.77 24.48
N GLN A 685 -21.37 -3.84 24.30
CA GLN A 685 -22.16 -2.82 23.60
C GLN A 685 -22.31 -1.53 24.42
N ASP A 686 -22.55 -1.65 25.74
CA ASP A 686 -22.59 -0.49 26.66
C ASP A 686 -21.24 0.25 26.64
N LEU A 687 -20.12 -0.50 26.64
CA LEU A 687 -18.77 0.09 26.54
C LEU A 687 -18.53 0.80 25.19
N THR A 688 -19.01 0.26 24.08
CA THR A 688 -18.93 0.93 22.77
C THR A 688 -19.77 2.20 22.76
N TYR A 689 -20.98 2.14 23.28
CA TYR A 689 -21.87 3.29 23.34
C TYR A 689 -21.28 4.42 24.20
N ILE A 690 -20.72 4.09 25.37
CA ILE A 690 -20.01 5.05 26.21
C ILE A 690 -18.85 5.70 25.44
N ASP A 691 -18.02 4.93 24.74
CA ASP A 691 -16.91 5.48 23.96
C ASP A 691 -17.40 6.35 22.79
N ASN A 692 -18.49 5.97 22.11
CA ASN A 692 -19.10 6.77 21.05
C ASN A 692 -19.60 8.13 21.56
N VAL A 693 -20.24 8.14 22.74
CA VAL A 693 -20.71 9.37 23.41
C VAL A 693 -19.51 10.25 23.79
N GLU A 694 -18.45 9.67 24.35
CA GLU A 694 -17.24 10.40 24.74
C GLU A 694 -16.47 10.97 23.54
N ARG A 695 -16.31 10.18 22.45
CA ARG A 695 -15.72 10.62 21.17
C ARG A 695 -16.50 11.77 20.55
N THR A 696 -17.83 11.66 20.49
CA THR A 696 -18.65 12.72 19.89
C THR A 696 -18.59 14.00 20.72
N ALA A 697 -18.56 13.90 22.05
CA ALA A 697 -18.39 15.08 22.90
C ALA A 697 -17.03 15.77 22.68
N ARG A 698 -15.95 15.01 22.44
CA ARG A 698 -14.60 15.55 22.18
C ARG A 698 -14.55 16.50 20.99
N LEU A 699 -15.37 16.28 19.96
CA LEU A 699 -15.42 17.17 18.79
C LEU A 699 -15.77 18.63 19.14
N PHE A 700 -16.53 18.86 20.21
CA PHE A 700 -16.97 20.20 20.63
C PHE A 700 -15.92 20.99 21.42
N TYR A 701 -14.78 20.39 21.77
CA TYR A 701 -13.73 21.07 22.56
C TYR A 701 -12.29 20.67 22.20
N GLY A 702 -12.07 19.58 21.47
CA GLY A 702 -10.75 19.07 21.09
C GLY A 702 -9.98 20.01 20.15
N PHE A 703 -10.68 20.87 19.40
CA PHE A 703 -10.07 21.89 18.54
C PHE A 703 -9.37 23.02 19.29
N LYS A 704 -9.45 23.06 20.62
CA LYS A 704 -8.75 24.06 21.42
C LYS A 704 -7.24 24.01 21.21
N ASP A 705 -6.67 22.82 21.10
CA ASP A 705 -5.20 22.63 21.04
C ASP A 705 -4.63 22.91 19.63
N THR A 706 -5.48 22.86 18.59
CA THR A 706 -5.09 23.12 17.19
C THR A 706 -5.29 24.57 16.76
N ASN A 707 -5.97 25.39 17.57
CA ASN A 707 -6.24 26.79 17.26
C ASN A 707 -5.30 27.72 18.04
N SER A 708 -4.61 28.62 17.33
CA SER A 708 -3.66 29.55 17.95
C SER A 708 -4.33 30.75 18.65
N SER A 709 -5.63 31.01 18.41
CA SER A 709 -6.36 32.16 18.97
C SER A 709 -7.43 31.73 19.98
N GLU A 710 -7.25 32.11 21.24
CA GLU A 710 -8.24 31.88 22.31
C GLU A 710 -9.60 32.56 22.01
N GLU A 711 -9.60 33.68 21.29
CA GLU A 711 -10.81 34.42 20.93
C GLU A 711 -11.67 33.67 19.90
N GLN A 712 -11.04 33.02 18.92
CA GLN A 712 -11.73 32.15 17.95
C GLN A 712 -12.39 30.98 18.66
N VAL A 713 -11.66 30.31 19.56
CA VAL A 713 -12.19 29.21 20.37
C VAL A 713 -13.40 29.66 21.19
N ARG A 714 -13.29 30.82 21.87
CA ARG A 714 -14.38 31.40 22.64
C ARG A 714 -15.60 31.71 21.77
N SER A 715 -15.40 32.28 20.58
CA SER A 715 -16.48 32.62 19.62
C SER A 715 -17.24 31.39 19.13
N ILE A 716 -16.53 30.29 18.83
CA ILE A 716 -17.13 29.02 18.43
C ILE A 716 -17.95 28.43 19.58
N ILE A 717 -17.39 28.38 20.79
CA ILE A 717 -18.11 27.81 21.95
C ILE A 717 -19.34 28.63 22.32
N LEU A 718 -19.25 29.97 22.27
CA LEU A 718 -20.42 30.84 22.46
C LEU A 718 -21.51 30.56 21.42
N HIS A 719 -21.13 30.33 20.15
CA HIS A 719 -22.07 29.94 19.11
C HIS A 719 -22.75 28.60 19.42
N VAL A 720 -22.01 27.58 19.86
CA VAL A 720 -22.57 26.29 20.27
C VAL A 720 -23.60 26.45 21.39
N LEU A 721 -23.24 27.18 22.46
CA LEU A 721 -24.13 27.40 23.60
C LEU A 721 -25.39 28.20 23.20
N SER A 722 -25.21 29.22 22.35
CA SER A 722 -26.32 30.03 21.84
C SER A 722 -27.25 29.21 20.93
N HIS A 723 -26.70 28.38 20.04
CA HIS A 723 -27.48 27.51 19.16
C HIS A 723 -28.26 26.47 19.97
N MET A 724 -27.62 25.85 20.96
CA MET A 724 -28.28 24.93 21.89
C MET A 724 -29.46 25.61 22.61
N SER A 725 -29.25 26.82 23.15
CA SER A 725 -30.31 27.56 23.82
C SER A 725 -31.46 27.98 22.89
N SER A 726 -31.17 28.20 21.59
CA SER A 726 -32.19 28.57 20.59
C SER A 726 -33.21 27.46 20.29
N LYS A 727 -32.85 26.20 20.57
CA LYS A 727 -33.74 25.04 20.36
C LYS A 727 -34.81 24.91 21.44
N TRP A 728 -34.72 25.68 22.51
CA TRP A 728 -35.61 25.59 23.65
C TRP A 728 -36.47 26.85 23.82
N PRO A 729 -37.68 26.71 24.42
CA PRO A 729 -38.54 27.86 24.70
C PRO A 729 -37.85 28.89 25.61
N SER A 730 -38.15 30.18 25.42
CA SER A 730 -37.71 31.24 26.33
C SER A 730 -38.32 31.07 27.72
N SER A 731 -37.57 31.40 28.81
CA SER A 731 -38.14 31.30 30.16
C SER A 731 -39.07 32.47 30.44
N THR A 732 -40.22 32.14 31.01
CA THR A 732 -41.14 33.09 31.65
C THR A 732 -41.22 32.91 33.16
N ALA A 733 -40.56 31.88 33.73
CA ALA A 733 -40.62 31.53 35.14
C ALA A 733 -39.52 32.24 35.95
N THR A 734 -39.91 32.94 37.01
CA THR A 734 -38.99 33.55 37.97
C THR A 734 -38.52 32.50 38.98
N TRP A 735 -37.34 32.71 39.59
CA TRP A 735 -36.80 31.83 40.64
C TRP A 735 -37.76 31.62 41.82
N GLN A 736 -38.57 32.63 42.15
CA GLN A 736 -39.57 32.60 43.22
C GLN A 736 -40.74 31.64 42.91
N ALA A 737 -41.11 31.46 41.65
CA ALA A 737 -42.23 30.59 41.28
C ALA A 737 -41.99 29.11 41.68
N TYR A 738 -40.72 28.71 41.83
CA TYR A 738 -40.35 27.34 42.20
C TYR A 738 -40.49 27.03 43.69
N ASP A 739 -40.59 28.05 44.55
CA ASP A 739 -40.82 27.86 45.99
C ASP A 739 -42.19 27.18 46.22
N ASP A 740 -43.18 27.48 45.37
CA ASP A 740 -44.52 26.85 45.38
C ASP A 740 -44.64 25.65 44.42
N ALA A 741 -43.88 25.64 43.32
CA ALA A 741 -44.02 24.64 42.26
C ALA A 741 -43.27 23.32 42.53
N LEU A 742 -42.07 23.38 43.12
CA LEU A 742 -41.27 22.18 43.41
C LEU A 742 -41.91 21.24 44.46
N PRO A 743 -42.51 21.73 45.57
CA PRO A 743 -43.24 20.86 46.51
C PRO A 743 -44.37 20.07 45.85
N ARG A 744 -44.90 20.56 44.72
CA ARG A 744 -45.97 19.94 43.94
C ARG A 744 -45.47 19.19 42.72
N ASN A 745 -44.14 19.15 42.49
CA ASN A 745 -43.49 18.57 41.31
C ASN A 745 -44.03 19.11 39.97
N ILE A 746 -44.22 20.44 39.88
CA ILE A 746 -44.75 21.10 38.67
C ILE A 746 -43.60 21.85 37.94
N PRO A 747 -42.89 21.20 36.99
CA PRO A 747 -41.90 21.89 36.16
C PRO A 747 -42.58 22.81 35.12
N SER A 748 -41.89 23.89 34.72
CA SER A 748 -42.37 24.74 33.62
C SER A 748 -42.18 24.05 32.26
N PRO A 749 -42.88 24.49 31.18
CA PRO A 749 -42.69 23.93 29.85
C PRO A 749 -41.23 23.98 29.34
N ARG A 750 -40.48 25.03 29.69
CA ARG A 750 -39.04 25.13 29.37
C ARG A 750 -38.23 24.06 30.11
N ASP A 751 -38.52 23.82 31.40
CA ASP A 751 -37.83 22.80 32.19
C ASP A 751 -38.09 21.39 31.67
N ILE A 752 -39.33 21.12 31.21
CA ILE A 752 -39.69 19.86 30.58
C ILE A 752 -38.92 19.67 29.25
N ALA A 753 -38.87 20.70 28.40
CA ALA A 753 -38.19 20.63 27.12
C ALA A 753 -36.67 20.39 27.29
N ILE A 754 -36.02 21.18 28.16
CA ILE A 754 -34.59 21.04 28.45
C ILE A 754 -34.32 19.70 29.14
N GLY A 755 -35.09 19.36 30.16
CA GLY A 755 -34.92 18.13 30.92
C GLY A 755 -35.09 16.86 30.08
N ASN A 756 -36.09 16.82 29.19
CA ASN A 756 -36.22 15.72 28.23
C ASN A 756 -35.02 15.65 27.29
N ALA A 757 -34.52 16.77 26.76
CA ALA A 757 -33.35 16.76 25.88
C ALA A 757 -32.10 16.18 26.59
N PHE A 758 -31.85 16.56 27.84
CA PHE A 758 -30.70 16.05 28.61
C PHE A 758 -30.88 14.60 29.10
N LYS A 759 -32.12 14.17 29.32
CA LYS A 759 -32.46 12.79 29.66
C LYS A 759 -32.36 11.84 28.48
N ASP A 760 -32.76 12.32 27.31
CA ASP A 760 -32.79 11.51 26.10
C ASP A 760 -31.41 11.53 25.42
N TYR A 761 -30.60 12.57 25.62
CA TYR A 761 -29.27 12.74 24.97
C TYR A 761 -28.15 13.01 26.00
N PRO A 762 -27.57 11.96 26.64
CA PRO A 762 -26.58 12.11 27.71
C PRO A 762 -25.31 12.88 27.32
N VAL A 763 -24.95 12.87 26.02
CA VAL A 763 -23.80 13.60 25.46
C VAL A 763 -23.85 15.10 25.77
N LEU A 764 -25.05 15.68 25.91
CA LEU A 764 -25.23 17.11 26.20
C LEU A 764 -24.60 17.51 27.54
N PHE A 765 -24.57 16.63 28.54
CA PHE A 765 -23.88 16.89 29.81
C PHE A 765 -22.37 17.06 29.62
N LEU A 766 -21.76 16.24 28.77
CA LEU A 766 -20.32 16.32 28.47
C LEU A 766 -19.97 17.60 27.71
N ILE A 767 -20.77 17.93 26.70
CA ILE A 767 -20.61 19.16 25.91
C ILE A 767 -20.75 20.37 26.82
N LEU A 768 -21.81 20.43 27.63
CA LEU A 768 -22.07 21.54 28.53
C LEU A 768 -20.96 21.72 29.58
N ASP A 769 -20.48 20.64 30.21
CA ASP A 769 -19.39 20.69 31.20
C ASP A 769 -18.10 21.27 30.61
N LYS A 770 -17.71 20.81 29.42
CA LYS A 770 -16.45 21.22 28.80
C LYS A 770 -16.53 22.63 28.23
N CYS A 771 -17.61 22.97 27.53
CA CYS A 771 -17.82 24.28 26.92
C CYS A 771 -17.99 25.41 27.96
N SER A 772 -18.75 25.16 29.03
CA SER A 772 -19.00 26.17 30.07
C SER A 772 -17.74 26.59 30.81
N ARG A 773 -16.82 25.64 31.08
CA ARG A 773 -15.51 25.91 31.71
C ARG A 773 -14.61 26.83 30.89
N VAL A 774 -14.71 26.80 29.56
CA VAL A 774 -13.86 27.62 28.68
C VAL A 774 -14.36 29.06 28.63
N VAL A 775 -15.68 29.28 28.64
CA VAL A 775 -16.28 30.59 28.41
C VAL A 775 -16.65 31.32 29.71
N GLN A 776 -16.64 30.63 30.86
CA GLN A 776 -17.18 31.13 32.14
C GLN A 776 -18.61 31.63 31.96
N TYR A 777 -19.41 30.89 31.19
CA TYR A 777 -20.78 31.27 30.86
C TYR A 777 -21.69 30.98 32.06
N PRO A 778 -22.55 31.93 32.51
CA PRO A 778 -23.52 31.66 33.55
C PRO A 778 -24.58 30.71 32.99
N VAL A 779 -24.47 29.43 33.34
CA VAL A 779 -25.41 28.38 32.90
C VAL A 779 -26.65 28.33 33.82
N ASP A 780 -26.86 29.35 34.64
CA ASP A 780 -27.79 29.37 35.77
C ASP A 780 -29.21 28.94 35.35
N ASP A 781 -29.70 29.48 34.23
CA ASP A 781 -31.04 29.19 33.72
C ASP A 781 -31.21 27.75 33.21
N THR A 782 -30.23 27.24 32.47
CA THR A 782 -30.28 25.89 31.87
C THR A 782 -30.03 24.83 32.95
N LEU A 783 -29.06 25.04 33.84
CA LEU A 783 -28.81 24.16 34.99
C LEU A 783 -29.99 24.13 35.94
N ARG A 784 -30.64 25.27 36.21
CA ARG A 784 -31.90 25.33 36.96
C ARG A 784 -32.95 24.46 36.31
N SER A 785 -33.18 24.62 35.00
CA SER A 785 -34.18 23.84 34.27
C SER A 785 -33.91 22.34 34.32
N ILE A 786 -32.64 21.92 34.18
CA ILE A 786 -32.24 20.52 34.32
C ILE A 786 -32.50 20.03 35.76
N LEU A 787 -32.08 20.78 36.78
CA LEU A 787 -32.25 20.41 38.18
C LEU A 787 -33.73 20.28 38.58
N VAL A 788 -34.57 21.25 38.20
CA VAL A 788 -36.02 21.21 38.44
C VAL A 788 -36.65 19.99 37.78
N TYR A 789 -36.25 19.67 36.54
CA TYR A 789 -36.74 18.49 35.85
C TYR A 789 -36.36 17.20 36.57
N PHE A 790 -35.09 17.02 36.95
CA PHE A 790 -34.65 15.79 37.62
C PHE A 790 -35.28 15.65 39.03
N ILE A 791 -35.50 16.75 39.76
CA ILE A 791 -36.28 16.73 41.00
C ILE A 791 -37.70 16.18 40.73
N ALA A 792 -38.37 16.68 39.70
CA ALA A 792 -39.71 16.21 39.35
C ALA A 792 -39.70 14.74 38.87
N PHE A 793 -38.72 14.36 38.03
CA PHE A 793 -38.55 13.01 37.48
C PHE A 793 -38.43 11.94 38.58
N TRP A 794 -37.54 12.15 39.55
CA TRP A 794 -37.32 11.18 40.64
C TRP A 794 -38.53 11.05 41.59
N HIS A 795 -39.36 12.09 41.68
CA HIS A 795 -40.61 12.07 42.43
C HIS A 795 -41.85 11.65 41.62
N MET A 796 -41.73 11.36 40.32
CA MET A 796 -42.84 10.83 39.53
C MET A 796 -43.31 9.49 40.11
N SER A 797 -44.62 9.28 40.19
CA SER A 797 -45.20 8.12 40.88
C SER A 797 -44.72 6.77 40.31
N GLN A 798 -44.43 6.70 39.00
CA GLN A 798 -43.88 5.50 38.35
C GLN A 798 -42.39 5.26 38.64
N VAL A 799 -41.64 6.32 38.97
CA VAL A 799 -40.19 6.29 39.19
C VAL A 799 -39.88 6.13 40.68
N ALA A 800 -40.54 6.90 41.53
CA ALA A 800 -40.31 6.98 42.98
C ALA A 800 -40.47 5.62 43.70
N GLN A 801 -41.28 4.71 43.16
CA GLN A 801 -41.49 3.37 43.70
C GLN A 801 -40.29 2.43 43.50
N ALA A 802 -39.29 2.81 42.70
CA ALA A 802 -38.14 1.96 42.44
C ALA A 802 -37.25 1.82 43.70
N PRO A 803 -36.97 0.58 44.14
CA PRO A 803 -36.24 0.34 45.38
C PRO A 803 -34.78 0.77 45.30
N THR A 804 -34.21 0.93 44.10
CA THR A 804 -32.87 1.47 43.85
C THR A 804 -32.90 2.38 42.63
N ALA A 805 -32.12 3.46 42.68
CA ALA A 805 -31.93 4.37 41.55
C ALA A 805 -31.23 3.70 40.35
N LEU A 806 -30.51 2.58 40.55
CA LEU A 806 -29.86 1.83 39.47
C LEU A 806 -30.82 1.22 38.45
N LYS A 807 -32.11 1.11 38.79
CA LYS A 807 -33.16 0.76 37.82
C LYS A 807 -33.23 1.76 36.66
N PHE A 808 -32.82 3.01 36.91
CA PHE A 808 -32.72 4.10 35.95
C PHE A 808 -31.26 4.54 35.82
N ALA A 809 -30.39 3.60 35.45
CA ALA A 809 -28.94 3.74 35.40
C ALA A 809 -28.45 5.00 34.67
N THR A 810 -28.92 5.24 33.44
CA THR A 810 -28.56 6.42 32.63
C THR A 810 -28.99 7.72 33.33
N GLN A 811 -30.23 7.79 33.84
CA GLN A 811 -30.73 8.98 34.54
C GLN A 811 -30.01 9.21 35.88
N LEU A 812 -29.55 8.15 36.53
CA LEU A 812 -28.68 8.24 37.70
C LEU A 812 -27.32 8.84 37.34
N GLU A 813 -26.68 8.40 36.26
CA GLU A 813 -25.41 8.99 35.77
C GLU A 813 -25.59 10.46 35.38
N GLU A 814 -26.68 10.82 34.71
CA GLU A 814 -27.04 12.21 34.40
C GLU A 814 -27.21 13.06 35.66
N THR A 815 -27.87 12.51 36.68
CA THR A 815 -28.03 13.15 37.99
C THR A 815 -26.67 13.36 38.68
N ILE A 816 -25.77 12.38 38.61
CA ILE A 816 -24.40 12.50 39.10
C ILE A 816 -23.65 13.63 38.37
N ARG A 817 -23.76 13.67 37.04
CA ARG A 817 -23.11 14.71 36.21
C ARG A 817 -23.66 16.11 36.47
N LEU A 818 -24.97 16.23 36.71
CA LEU A 818 -25.58 17.47 37.17
C LEU A 818 -24.96 17.97 38.47
N ILE A 819 -24.79 17.10 39.47
CA ILE A 819 -24.13 17.47 40.73
C ILE A 819 -22.68 17.91 40.47
N MET A 820 -21.97 17.20 39.58
CA MET A 820 -20.60 17.57 39.19
C MET A 820 -20.52 18.96 38.53
N LEU A 821 -21.52 19.34 37.72
CA LEU A 821 -21.62 20.67 37.10
C LEU A 821 -21.85 21.78 38.14
N LEU A 822 -22.50 21.47 39.26
CA LEU A 822 -22.78 22.40 40.36
C LEU A 822 -21.60 22.59 41.32
N LYS A 823 -20.38 22.18 40.95
CA LYS A 823 -19.16 22.26 41.78
C LYS A 823 -18.81 23.66 42.33
N GLU A 824 -19.18 24.72 41.60
CA GLU A 824 -18.91 26.10 42.02
C GLU A 824 -19.98 26.62 42.99
N VAL A 825 -21.15 25.96 43.04
CA VAL A 825 -22.30 26.32 43.89
C VAL A 825 -22.35 25.47 45.17
N LEU A 826 -22.01 24.19 45.07
CA LEU A 826 -22.03 23.23 46.18
C LEU A 826 -20.70 23.21 46.96
N PRO A 827 -20.74 23.11 48.30
CA PRO A 827 -19.53 22.92 49.09
C PRO A 827 -18.91 21.54 48.79
N LYS A 828 -17.58 21.44 48.93
CA LYS A 828 -16.82 20.18 48.69
C LYS A 828 -17.39 18.98 49.45
N SER A 829 -17.95 19.24 50.64
CA SER A 829 -18.62 18.25 51.50
C SER A 829 -19.89 17.64 50.86
N LEU A 830 -20.61 18.38 50.02
CA LEU A 830 -21.81 17.88 49.35
C LEU A 830 -21.53 17.37 47.94
N MET A 831 -20.40 17.75 47.36
CA MET A 831 -19.97 17.23 46.06
C MET A 831 -19.77 15.72 46.08
N ASP A 832 -19.22 15.14 47.16
CA ASP A 832 -18.97 13.70 47.23
C ASP A 832 -20.25 12.86 47.44
N ILE A 833 -21.42 13.47 47.62
CA ILE A 833 -22.71 12.76 47.83
C ILE A 833 -23.10 11.92 46.62
N TYR A 834 -22.66 12.27 45.41
CA TYR A 834 -23.04 11.48 44.23
C TYR A 834 -22.60 10.01 44.35
N HIS A 835 -21.56 9.71 45.14
CA HIS A 835 -21.05 8.37 45.40
C HIS A 835 -22.06 7.45 46.10
N ILE A 836 -22.97 8.00 46.91
CA ILE A 836 -23.98 7.22 47.63
C ILE A 836 -25.29 7.04 46.85
N LEU A 837 -25.55 7.85 45.81
CA LEU A 837 -26.79 7.81 45.04
C LEU A 837 -27.12 6.44 44.41
N PRO A 838 -26.16 5.64 43.91
CA PRO A 838 -26.46 4.28 43.40
C PRO A 838 -27.14 3.36 44.41
N PHE A 839 -26.93 3.60 45.71
CA PHE A 839 -27.48 2.79 46.79
C PHE A 839 -28.84 3.29 47.28
N MET A 840 -29.25 4.49 46.89
CA MET A 840 -30.49 5.16 47.32
C MET A 840 -31.70 4.64 46.53
N SER A 841 -32.92 4.77 47.08
CA SER A 841 -34.14 4.60 46.27
C SER A 841 -34.33 5.78 45.32
N ALA A 842 -35.18 5.64 44.30
CA ALA A 842 -35.50 6.75 43.40
C ALA A 842 -36.06 7.97 44.16
N GLN A 843 -36.94 7.74 45.14
CA GLN A 843 -37.50 8.79 45.98
C GLN A 843 -36.43 9.49 46.85
N ASP A 844 -35.48 8.71 47.38
CA ASP A 844 -34.36 9.26 48.16
C ASP A 844 -33.49 10.17 47.28
N VAL A 845 -33.20 9.78 46.03
CA VAL A 845 -32.42 10.63 45.09
C VAL A 845 -33.15 11.95 44.81
N GLY A 846 -34.46 11.93 44.55
CA GLY A 846 -35.26 13.14 44.40
C GLY A 846 -35.24 14.03 45.65
N SER A 847 -35.30 13.40 46.83
CA SER A 847 -35.23 14.10 48.12
C SER A 847 -33.87 14.74 48.37
N VAL A 848 -32.77 14.09 47.95
CA VAL A 848 -31.42 14.67 47.99
C VAL A 848 -31.36 15.91 47.09
N LEU A 849 -31.84 15.82 45.84
CA LEU A 849 -31.82 16.97 44.93
C LEU A 849 -32.65 18.15 45.47
N TYR A 850 -33.81 17.89 46.06
CA TYR A 850 -34.70 18.94 46.56
C TYR A 850 -34.33 19.48 47.95
N GLN A 851 -34.00 18.63 48.92
CA GLN A 851 -33.79 19.04 50.32
C GLN A 851 -32.33 19.45 50.60
N VAL A 852 -31.41 19.10 49.72
CA VAL A 852 -29.96 19.24 49.95
C VAL A 852 -29.28 20.03 48.84
N VAL A 853 -29.57 19.75 47.56
CA VAL A 853 -28.92 20.48 46.44
C VAL A 853 -29.63 21.80 46.11
N TRP A 854 -30.96 21.79 45.97
CA TRP A 854 -31.75 22.97 45.61
C TRP A 854 -31.55 24.20 46.53
N PRO A 855 -31.45 24.07 47.87
CA PRO A 855 -31.25 25.23 48.75
C PRO A 855 -29.99 26.05 48.41
N TYR A 856 -28.91 25.39 47.99
CA TYR A 856 -27.67 26.09 47.58
C TYR A 856 -27.85 26.83 46.27
N VAL A 857 -28.50 26.21 45.29
CA VAL A 857 -28.79 26.85 43.99
C VAL A 857 -29.76 28.03 44.17
N ARG A 858 -30.74 27.90 45.08
CA ARG A 858 -31.72 28.95 45.39
C ARG A 858 -31.12 30.12 46.17
N LEU A 859 -30.07 29.89 46.96
CA LEU A 859 -29.38 30.91 47.78
C LEU A 859 -28.67 31.96 46.92
N GLU A 860 -28.13 31.58 45.77
CA GLU A 860 -27.46 32.49 44.83
C GLU A 860 -28.44 33.48 44.16
N HIS A 861 -29.76 33.24 44.25
CA HIS A 861 -30.79 34.06 43.61
C HIS A 861 -31.87 34.50 44.61
N PRO A 862 -31.55 35.32 45.63
CA PRO A 862 -32.51 35.73 46.66
C PRO A 862 -33.71 36.46 46.04
N PRO A 863 -34.90 36.39 46.67
CA PRO A 863 -36.07 37.10 46.19
C PRO A 863 -35.75 38.60 46.11
N SER A 864 -36.00 39.23 44.94
CA SER A 864 -35.89 40.68 44.81
C SER A 864 -36.81 41.35 45.83
N GLU A 865 -36.25 42.14 46.74
CA GLU A 865 -37.03 42.99 47.63
C GLU A 865 -37.89 43.93 46.78
N ILE A 866 -39.20 43.96 47.08
CA ILE A 866 -40.13 44.91 46.49
C ILE A 866 -39.67 46.31 46.92
N PRO A 867 -39.33 47.24 45.99
CA PRO A 867 -39.02 48.61 46.37
C PRO A 867 -40.28 49.25 46.97
N GLY A 868 -40.30 49.47 48.28
CA GLY A 868 -41.36 50.24 48.94
C GLY A 868 -42.05 49.60 50.16
N LEU A 869 -41.74 48.36 50.55
CA LEU A 869 -42.14 47.84 51.87
C LEU A 869 -40.92 47.79 52.80
N ALA A 870 -40.65 48.90 53.47
CA ALA A 870 -39.76 48.90 54.62
C ALA A 870 -40.39 48.05 55.74
N ALA A 871 -39.70 46.99 56.16
CA ALA A 871 -40.03 46.30 57.40
C ALA A 871 -39.74 47.25 58.57
N ALA A 872 -40.80 47.71 59.22
CA ALA A 872 -40.70 48.47 60.45
C ALA A 872 -40.07 47.61 61.56
N THR A 873 -38.91 48.06 62.03
CA THR A 873 -38.38 47.95 63.40
C THR A 873 -38.95 46.87 64.32
N THR A 874 -38.09 45.94 64.73
CA THR A 874 -37.93 45.66 66.16
C THR A 874 -36.50 45.26 66.47
N THR A 875 -35.79 46.21 67.06
CA THR A 875 -34.59 46.01 67.86
C THR A 875 -34.90 45.07 69.02
N THR A 876 -34.24 43.92 69.08
CA THR A 876 -33.85 43.29 70.34
C THR A 876 -32.58 42.48 70.11
N GLN A 877 -31.53 42.88 70.83
CA GLN A 877 -30.27 42.17 70.91
C GLN A 877 -30.52 40.74 71.40
N GLY A 878 -30.03 39.76 70.64
CA GLY A 878 -29.91 38.37 71.01
C GLY A 878 -28.67 37.81 70.33
N GLU A 879 -27.65 37.54 71.12
CA GLU A 879 -26.40 36.88 70.72
C GLU A 879 -26.68 35.52 70.06
N ASN A 880 -25.85 35.16 69.07
CA ASN A 880 -25.80 33.86 68.35
C ASN A 880 -26.77 33.61 67.18
N ALA A 881 -26.94 34.56 66.24
CA ALA A 881 -27.38 34.21 64.89
C ALA A 881 -26.17 33.83 64.03
N LYS A 882 -25.97 32.52 63.77
CA LYS A 882 -24.98 32.03 62.80
C LYS A 882 -25.29 32.61 61.41
N PRO A 883 -24.30 32.86 60.54
CA PRO A 883 -24.56 33.32 59.19
C PRO A 883 -25.51 32.34 58.46
N PRO A 884 -26.45 32.83 57.62
CA PRO A 884 -27.50 32.01 57.00
C PRO A 884 -26.95 30.81 56.20
N LYS A 885 -25.72 30.92 55.70
CA LYS A 885 -25.01 29.86 54.97
C LYS A 885 -24.58 28.68 55.87
N GLN A 886 -24.19 28.93 57.13
CA GLN A 886 -23.81 27.88 58.08
C GLN A 886 -25.02 27.12 58.63
N GLU A 887 -26.12 27.82 58.90
CA GLU A 887 -27.37 27.21 59.38
C GLU A 887 -27.99 26.31 58.30
N MET A 888 -28.00 26.79 57.05
CA MET A 888 -28.42 26.00 55.88
C MET A 888 -27.53 24.76 55.69
N GLU A 889 -26.20 24.91 55.79
CA GLU A 889 -25.27 23.78 55.67
C GLU A 889 -25.51 22.71 56.73
N THR A 890 -25.74 23.11 57.99
CA THR A 890 -26.11 22.15 59.04
C THR A 890 -27.43 21.45 58.75
N LYS A 891 -28.45 22.18 58.29
CA LYS A 891 -29.78 21.64 57.97
C LYS A 891 -29.73 20.66 56.80
N CYS A 892 -29.01 20.99 55.72
CA CYS A 892 -28.83 20.12 54.57
C CYS A 892 -28.04 18.85 54.93
N LEU A 893 -27.02 18.97 55.78
CA LEU A 893 -26.25 17.83 56.27
C LEU A 893 -27.10 16.91 57.16
N ASP A 894 -27.91 17.46 58.06
CA ASP A 894 -28.83 16.69 58.91
C ASP A 894 -29.86 15.94 58.07
N ASN A 895 -30.43 16.59 57.04
CA ASN A 895 -31.33 15.94 56.08
C ASN A 895 -30.64 14.76 55.38
N MET A 896 -29.40 14.94 54.89
CA MET A 896 -28.63 13.86 54.27
C MET A 896 -28.38 12.68 55.21
N VAL A 897 -27.97 12.96 56.46
CA VAL A 897 -27.72 11.93 57.47
C VAL A 897 -29.01 11.17 57.77
N SER A 898 -30.16 11.85 57.82
CA SER A 898 -31.46 11.22 58.03
C SER A 898 -31.82 10.25 56.90
N LEU A 899 -31.66 10.68 55.65
CA LEU A 899 -31.91 9.85 54.45
C LEU A 899 -30.97 8.63 54.43
N TYR A 900 -29.69 8.84 54.72
CA TYR A 900 -28.71 7.77 54.80
C TYR A 900 -29.07 6.73 55.87
N LYS A 901 -29.42 7.15 57.08
CA LYS A 901 -29.81 6.24 58.18
C LYS A 901 -31.06 5.44 57.82
N ASN A 902 -32.08 6.11 57.28
CA ASN A 902 -33.29 5.44 56.81
C ASN A 902 -32.95 4.39 55.76
N ARG A 903 -32.10 4.73 54.79
CA ARG A 903 -31.68 3.77 53.77
C ARG A 903 -30.89 2.59 54.32
N LEU A 904 -30.01 2.84 55.29
CA LEU A 904 -29.25 1.79 55.97
C LEU A 904 -30.18 0.78 56.67
N THR A 905 -31.26 1.25 57.30
CA THR A 905 -32.25 0.35 57.93
C THR A 905 -32.99 -0.53 56.90
N VAL A 906 -33.34 0.03 55.73
CA VAL A 906 -33.99 -0.73 54.64
C VAL A 906 -33.06 -1.81 54.07
N LEU A 907 -31.76 -1.49 53.92
CA LEU A 907 -30.76 -2.41 53.37
C LEU A 907 -30.27 -3.48 54.36
N GLN A 908 -30.75 -3.52 55.60
CA GLN A 908 -30.47 -4.62 56.54
C GLN A 908 -30.87 -6.00 55.99
N SER A 909 -31.84 -6.02 55.08
CA SER A 909 -32.28 -7.21 54.35
C SER A 909 -31.32 -7.67 53.24
N ALA A 910 -30.32 -6.86 52.87
CA ALA A 910 -29.36 -7.08 51.79
C ALA A 910 -27.91 -6.78 52.23
N PRO A 911 -27.23 -7.71 52.93
CA PRO A 911 -25.98 -7.43 53.66
C PRO A 911 -24.79 -7.02 52.77
N SER A 912 -24.73 -7.48 51.52
CA SER A 912 -23.70 -7.06 50.55
C SER A 912 -23.85 -5.59 50.13
N TRP A 913 -25.09 -5.15 49.89
CA TRP A 913 -25.43 -3.76 49.55
C TRP A 913 -25.24 -2.82 50.73
N GLN A 914 -25.59 -3.29 51.93
CA GLN A 914 -25.33 -2.55 53.18
C GLN A 914 -23.83 -2.32 53.39
N GLN A 915 -23.01 -3.36 53.29
CA GLN A 915 -21.55 -3.24 53.43
C GLN A 915 -20.92 -2.33 52.36
N ALA A 916 -21.43 -2.38 51.12
CA ALA A 916 -20.96 -1.51 50.05
C ALA A 916 -21.29 -0.03 50.31
N LEU A 917 -22.52 0.27 50.77
CA LEU A 917 -22.94 1.61 51.16
C LEU A 917 -22.15 2.13 52.37
N GLU A 918 -21.92 1.29 53.39
CA GLU A 918 -21.09 1.65 54.55
C GLU A 918 -19.64 1.95 54.14
N LYS A 919 -19.07 1.15 53.23
CA LYS A 919 -17.72 1.36 52.71
C LYS A 919 -17.59 2.67 51.93
N GLU A 920 -18.55 3.00 51.07
CA GLU A 920 -18.52 4.23 50.30
C GLU A 920 -18.80 5.45 51.19
N ALA A 921 -19.70 5.34 52.17
CA ALA A 921 -19.89 6.37 53.20
C ALA A 921 -18.64 6.63 54.05
N MET A 922 -17.87 5.57 54.38
CA MET A 922 -16.56 5.71 55.04
C MET A 922 -15.48 6.33 54.13
N ARG A 923 -15.59 6.17 52.81
CA ARG A 923 -14.65 6.77 51.85
C ARG A 923 -14.87 8.29 51.74
N ILE A 924 -16.12 8.73 51.86
CA ILE A 924 -16.55 10.13 51.87
C ILE A 924 -16.29 10.79 53.25
N ALA A 925 -15.61 10.10 54.18
CA ALA A 925 -15.45 10.49 55.59
C ALA A 925 -14.48 11.66 55.85
N GLY A 926 -14.75 12.81 55.23
CA GLY A 926 -14.80 14.09 55.95
C GLY A 926 -16.21 14.44 56.46
N ILE A 927 -17.27 13.80 55.93
CA ILE A 927 -18.66 14.29 56.05
C ILE A 927 -19.50 13.59 57.14
N LEU A 928 -19.20 12.33 57.51
CA LEU A 928 -20.03 11.55 58.45
C LEU A 928 -19.35 11.24 59.80
N PHE A 929 -18.08 11.60 59.96
CA PHE A 929 -17.25 11.17 61.09
C PHE A 929 -17.57 11.87 62.42
N LEU A 930 -18.29 13.00 62.39
CA LEU A 930 -18.63 13.74 63.62
C LEU A 930 -19.93 13.32 64.31
N PHE A 931 -20.79 12.52 63.66
CA PHE A 931 -22.11 12.16 64.23
C PHE A 931 -22.37 10.66 64.42
N THR A 932 -21.44 9.80 64.02
CA THR A 932 -21.55 8.33 64.15
C THR A 932 -20.92 7.77 65.45
N LEU A 933 -20.55 8.62 66.41
CA LEU A 933 -19.94 8.14 67.67
C LEU A 933 -20.95 7.54 68.67
N HIS A 934 -22.26 7.65 68.46
CA HIS A 934 -23.27 7.20 69.45
C HIS A 934 -23.90 5.83 69.16
N THR A 935 -23.74 5.26 67.96
CA THR A 935 -24.34 3.95 67.59
C THR A 935 -23.32 2.86 67.28
N MET A 936 -22.02 3.19 67.24
CA MET A 936 -20.92 2.30 66.84
C MET A 936 -20.16 1.64 68.01
N PHE A 937 -20.68 1.62 69.24
CA PHE A 937 -20.03 0.91 70.37
C PHE A 937 -20.55 -0.51 70.65
N GLY A 938 -21.55 -1.01 69.90
CA GLY A 938 -22.14 -2.33 70.12
C GLY A 938 -21.54 -3.49 69.32
N VAL A 939 -20.88 -3.23 68.19
CA VAL A 939 -20.49 -4.28 67.20
C VAL A 939 -18.97 -4.40 67.00
N ILE A 940 -18.16 -3.49 67.55
CA ILE A 940 -16.69 -3.54 67.50
C ILE A 940 -16.13 -4.45 68.61
N ARG A 941 -16.56 -5.72 68.63
CA ARG A 941 -15.89 -6.79 69.37
C ARG A 941 -15.55 -8.03 68.54
N ALA A 942 -15.70 -7.97 67.21
CA ALA A 942 -15.48 -9.13 66.33
C ALA A 942 -14.51 -8.90 65.16
N ILE A 943 -13.65 -7.87 65.19
CA ILE A 943 -12.53 -7.79 64.23
C ILE A 943 -11.24 -7.48 64.98
N PRO A 944 -10.45 -8.54 65.28
CA PRO A 944 -9.03 -8.41 65.06
C PRO A 944 -8.52 -9.66 64.34
N ARG A 945 -8.04 -9.47 63.10
CA ARG A 945 -6.80 -10.04 62.53
C ARG A 945 -6.86 -9.95 61.01
N GLY A 946 -6.15 -8.99 60.44
CA GLY A 946 -6.02 -8.96 58.99
C GLY A 946 -5.31 -7.77 58.38
N ALA A 947 -4.26 -7.21 58.99
CA ALA A 947 -3.20 -6.46 58.28
C ALA A 947 -2.10 -6.01 59.26
N SER A 948 -1.24 -6.92 59.70
CA SER A 948 0.10 -6.47 60.11
C SER A 948 0.86 -6.12 58.83
N ARG A 949 1.39 -4.91 58.72
CA ARG A 949 2.31 -4.48 57.63
C ARG A 949 3.67 -5.20 57.75
N LEU A 950 3.67 -6.53 57.68
CA LEU A 950 4.86 -7.36 57.63
C LEU A 950 5.14 -7.75 56.16
N PRO A 951 6.41 -7.76 55.72
CA PRO A 951 6.77 -8.19 54.37
C PRO A 951 6.23 -9.60 54.07
N LEU A 952 5.55 -9.76 52.93
CA LEU A 952 5.00 -11.03 52.47
C LEU A 952 6.13 -11.96 52.00
N THR A 953 6.63 -12.81 52.89
CA THR A 953 7.55 -13.90 52.53
C THR A 953 6.87 -14.90 51.58
N ALA A 954 7.65 -15.61 50.76
CA ALA A 954 7.15 -16.59 49.77
C ALA A 954 6.20 -17.66 50.38
N LYS A 955 6.36 -17.99 51.67
CA LYS A 955 5.49 -18.94 52.39
C LYS A 955 4.12 -18.38 52.79
N LYS A 956 3.96 -17.05 52.88
CA LYS A 956 2.71 -16.39 53.32
C LYS A 956 1.80 -15.95 52.16
N GLY A 957 2.29 -15.97 50.92
CA GLY A 957 1.57 -15.50 49.74
C GLY A 957 0.73 -16.54 48.97
N HIS A 958 0.66 -17.80 49.42
CA HIS A 958 0.03 -18.89 48.65
C HIS A 958 -1.48 -18.75 48.38
N ASN A 959 -2.18 -17.86 49.09
CA ASN A 959 -3.61 -17.55 48.88
C ASN A 959 -3.84 -16.13 48.31
N TYR A 960 -2.77 -15.44 47.89
CA TYR A 960 -2.85 -14.10 47.31
C TYR A 960 -2.44 -14.15 45.84
N TYR A 961 -3.25 -13.52 44.98
CA TYR A 961 -3.00 -13.43 43.55
C TYR A 961 -1.75 -12.58 43.27
N LYS A 962 -0.70 -13.20 42.72
CA LYS A 962 0.60 -12.55 42.41
C LYS A 962 0.79 -12.22 40.92
N GLY A 963 -0.29 -12.06 40.15
CA GLY A 963 -0.21 -11.49 38.80
C GLY A 963 0.39 -12.38 37.70
N THR A 964 0.84 -13.60 37.98
CA THR A 964 1.42 -14.52 36.98
C THR A 964 0.40 -15.46 36.33
N GLY A 965 -0.91 -15.22 36.50
CA GLY A 965 -1.97 -16.03 35.91
C GLY A 965 -1.95 -17.52 36.26
N THR A 966 -1.22 -17.95 37.31
CA THR A 966 -1.00 -19.37 37.66
C THR A 966 -1.46 -19.64 39.09
N GLY A 967 -2.60 -20.33 39.23
CA GLY A 967 -3.18 -20.72 40.52
C GLY A 967 -2.60 -22.04 41.07
N ALA A 968 -2.99 -22.43 42.28
CA ALA A 968 -2.59 -23.71 42.86
C ALA A 968 -3.29 -24.89 42.15
N MET A 969 -2.51 -25.74 41.48
CA MET A 969 -2.98 -26.91 40.70
C MET A 969 -3.34 -28.13 41.56
N GLY A 970 -3.46 -27.95 42.88
CA GLY A 970 -3.63 -29.03 43.85
C GLY A 970 -3.51 -28.54 45.29
N ARG A 971 -3.42 -29.48 46.24
CA ARG A 971 -3.28 -29.20 47.67
C ARG A 971 -2.31 -30.13 48.35
N HIS A 972 -1.58 -29.64 49.37
CA HIS A 972 -0.82 -30.52 50.26
C HIS A 972 -1.74 -31.33 51.18
N THR A 973 -1.39 -32.58 51.41
CA THR A 973 -2.00 -33.48 52.39
C THR A 973 -1.42 -33.23 53.77
N LYS A 974 -2.13 -33.64 54.82
CA LYS A 974 -1.70 -33.46 56.22
C LYS A 974 -0.37 -34.16 56.57
N ARG A 975 0.11 -35.09 55.73
CA ARG A 975 1.42 -35.76 55.87
C ARG A 975 2.50 -35.21 54.94
N GLY A 976 2.30 -34.05 54.33
CA GLY A 976 3.30 -33.35 53.50
C GLY A 976 3.29 -33.70 52.00
N GLY A 977 2.63 -34.79 51.57
CA GLY A 977 2.50 -35.11 50.14
C GLY A 977 1.58 -34.14 49.38
N TYR A 978 1.91 -33.75 48.15
CA TYR A 978 1.08 -32.87 47.32
C TYR A 978 0.11 -33.70 46.46
N LYS A 979 -1.19 -33.41 46.52
CA LYS A 979 -2.22 -34.07 45.72
C LYS A 979 -2.69 -33.09 44.64
N VAL A 980 -2.43 -33.44 43.38
CA VAL A 980 -2.86 -32.68 42.20
C VAL A 980 -4.38 -32.75 42.07
N ASP A 981 -5.01 -31.61 41.80
CA ASP A 981 -6.43 -31.51 41.47
C ASP A 981 -6.55 -31.40 39.95
N TRP A 982 -6.85 -32.52 39.28
CA TRP A 982 -6.89 -32.60 37.82
C TRP A 982 -7.91 -31.65 37.18
N ASN A 983 -8.93 -31.21 37.93
CA ASN A 983 -9.88 -30.20 37.46
C ASN A 983 -9.28 -28.78 37.39
N ARG A 984 -8.13 -28.57 38.05
CA ARG A 984 -7.38 -27.30 38.03
C ARG A 984 -6.17 -27.36 37.12
N VAL A 985 -5.73 -28.57 36.75
CA VAL A 985 -4.63 -28.78 35.80
C VAL A 985 -5.08 -28.29 34.42
N ARG A 986 -4.33 -27.34 33.86
CA ARG A 986 -4.59 -26.84 32.52
C ARG A 986 -4.08 -27.85 31.50
N THR A 987 -4.99 -28.43 30.74
CA THR A 987 -4.68 -29.20 29.54
C THR A 987 -4.59 -28.23 28.37
N TYR A 988 -3.40 -28.07 27.81
CA TYR A 988 -3.21 -27.36 26.55
C TYR A 988 -3.45 -28.35 25.42
N VAL A 989 -4.49 -28.12 24.64
CA VAL A 989 -4.73 -28.89 23.41
C VAL A 989 -3.73 -28.39 22.38
N VAL A 990 -2.81 -29.25 21.99
CA VAL A 990 -1.88 -28.96 20.90
C VAL A 990 -2.71 -29.03 19.60
N PRO A 991 -2.79 -27.95 18.80
CA PRO A 991 -3.43 -28.02 17.50
C PRO A 991 -2.67 -28.98 16.59
N ASP A 992 -3.32 -29.48 15.55
CA ASP A 992 -2.64 -30.33 14.57
C ASP A 992 -1.43 -29.57 13.98
N LEU A 993 -0.27 -30.20 14.00
CA LEU A 993 1.01 -29.61 13.60
C LEU A 993 1.44 -30.05 12.19
N GLU A 994 0.68 -30.93 11.53
CA GLU A 994 0.93 -31.26 10.13
C GLU A 994 0.74 -30.02 9.24
N GLY A 995 1.83 -29.55 8.61
CA GLY A 995 1.85 -28.39 7.72
C GLY A 995 2.17 -27.03 8.36
N PHE A 996 2.45 -26.98 9.67
CA PHE A 996 2.78 -25.73 10.36
C PHE A 996 4.27 -25.37 10.19
N THR A 997 4.60 -24.27 9.48
CA THR A 997 5.98 -23.82 9.18
C THR A 997 6.69 -23.12 10.33
N LEU A 998 5.98 -22.80 11.43
CA LEU A 998 6.54 -22.06 12.56
C LEU A 998 6.91 -22.99 13.72
N GLY A 999 8.18 -22.94 14.14
CA GLY A 999 8.64 -23.61 15.37
C GLY A 999 8.20 -22.86 16.64
N PRO A 1000 7.87 -23.55 17.74
CA PRO A 1000 7.53 -22.89 19.00
C PRO A 1000 8.72 -22.08 19.51
N TYR A 1001 8.48 -20.83 19.91
CA TYR A 1001 9.51 -19.94 20.43
C TYR A 1001 9.97 -20.40 21.81
N VAL A 1002 11.01 -21.24 21.84
CA VAL A 1002 11.71 -21.63 23.06
C VAL A 1002 13.06 -20.90 23.08
N SER A 1003 13.35 -20.18 24.16
CA SER A 1003 14.65 -19.53 24.34
C SER A 1003 15.79 -20.55 24.17
N ARG A 1004 16.76 -20.26 23.29
CA ARG A 1004 17.94 -21.11 23.00
C ARG A 1004 18.79 -21.43 24.24
N LYS A 1005 18.54 -20.77 25.38
CA LYS A 1005 19.23 -21.02 26.66
C LYS A 1005 18.57 -22.13 27.50
N THR A 1006 17.46 -22.70 27.05
CA THR A 1006 16.71 -23.70 27.82
C THR A 1006 17.27 -25.10 27.55
N THR A 1007 17.91 -25.70 28.54
CA THR A 1007 18.39 -27.09 28.44
C THR A 1007 17.21 -28.07 28.36
N PRO A 1008 17.25 -29.05 27.44
CA PRO A 1008 16.18 -30.01 27.27
C PRO A 1008 15.98 -30.85 28.54
N PRO A 1009 14.72 -31.08 28.97
CA PRO A 1009 14.46 -31.95 30.12
C PRO A 1009 14.86 -33.39 29.78
N LYS A 1010 15.66 -34.02 30.65
CA LYS A 1010 15.98 -35.45 30.54
C LYS A 1010 14.69 -36.24 30.80
N ASN A 1011 14.26 -37.03 29.82
CA ASN A 1011 13.12 -37.94 29.95
C ASN A 1011 13.30 -38.84 31.19
N PRO A 1012 12.33 -38.87 32.12
CA PRO A 1012 12.17 -40.00 33.02
C PRO A 1012 11.57 -41.16 32.20
N GLN A 1013 12.20 -42.35 32.30
CA GLN A 1013 11.64 -43.60 31.82
C GLN A 1013 10.31 -43.93 32.50
#